data_AF-A0A2A2RC29-F1
#
_entry.id   AF-A0A2A2RC29-F1
#
_cell.length_a   1.000
_cell.length_b   1.000
_cell.length_c   1.000
_cell.angle_alpha   90.00
_cell.angle_beta   90.00
_cell.angle_gamma   90.00
#
_symmetry.space_group_name_H-M   'P 1'
#
loop_
_entity.id
_entity.type
_entity.pdbx_description
1 polymer ?
#
loop_
_entity_poly.entity_id
_entity_poly.type
_entity_poly.pdbx_seq_one_letter_code
_entity_poly.pdbx_strand_id
1 'polypeptide(L)'
;MHTQARALPAPRGRGKPRPLSRSKAPARAATFPAADDDPPRPARPAPHPARARPPRRGAGRARVPPGRRHPGELRRRPARGSQLLLRPGARRRAVRLDGRFPRRRARAAGAGQVHRRRAAPRARRPPRARSRAAPPRAAGHRARHYLHGLHPAPRRHRVLLHARRRAGPRGALRPPRRPRAGAPLPARGRRRRPLVARHRGSTARGAGPRRRRRPRPRGLVGGSAVNLRRLLLPLALALPVAAPAGYVIEDVAPPPGIRPAIAALTFTPAGELVVATRDGEVWLRARDGAWRRFAAGLDEPTGLIADSARRIHVAHRPEILRAEDLDGDGAAETFGVIGGDWGLSPNYHAFFFGLARDATGALFGAPSLESTVTSGPEQKAAYPNLPVRGPRSLGDVLEFSGHRSETPWRGWMLRITPDGRSEPFASGFRQANGLGLSPEGALFATDNQGDYKPSTGLLHVAAGDFHGHPSGLKWEPGHDPAALSLEGLWRRLKTPAVVFPHGPMGQSPGQPVWDTTRGAFGPYAGQVFVGDYSRLVVRAELEEVAGTWQGACFPFLGRNDAPPHVRGARLKSGSTRAAFGPDGALYLGATAGWGAGEDGLQRVRWDGHASFEVRSWRLTDEGFRLTFTQPADPAHLADPARFPLRRFRYLYHARYGSPRVDETPVALVALRPAADGLSVELIPRELEPGFVYELSLPELRAAEGGPLANSLAYYTLNRRRDGRGTTGGTTRLAAPGEGTRGGRESAADLRAPGALIAAGAEVYRLYCAGCHQPDGRGIPGGAANFLEDRTRLAKPDRDLLALIEQGNEARAMPAFGAILSPLQRQAVLAYLRSAFGAPAP
;
A
#
# COMPACT_ATOMS: atom_id res chain seq x y z
N MET A 1 37.72 -23.89 50.67
CA MET A 1 38.95 -23.08 50.63
C MET A 1 38.60 -21.62 50.91
N HIS A 2 39.57 -20.82 51.37
CA HIS A 2 39.53 -19.44 51.90
C HIS A 2 38.38 -18.50 51.45
N THR A 3 37.64 -17.74 52.30
CA THR A 3 37.96 -16.82 53.44
C THR A 3 38.57 -15.47 52.99
N GLN A 4 38.23 -14.27 53.51
CA GLN A 4 37.27 -13.86 54.58
C GLN A 4 36.83 -12.36 54.46
N ALA A 5 36.14 -11.83 55.49
CA ALA A 5 35.40 -10.54 55.50
C ALA A 5 36.14 -9.32 56.13
N ARG A 6 35.38 -8.23 56.44
CA ARG A 6 35.70 -6.91 57.10
C ARG A 6 35.77 -5.71 56.11
N ALA A 7 35.41 -4.45 56.45
CA ALA A 7 34.62 -3.88 57.57
C ALA A 7 34.18 -2.40 57.26
N LEU A 8 33.43 -1.76 58.18
CA LEU A 8 33.13 -0.32 58.29
C LEU A 8 33.67 0.21 59.66
N PRO A 9 34.03 1.51 59.83
CA PRO A 9 33.06 2.50 60.34
C PRO A 9 33.28 3.98 59.91
N ALA A 10 32.40 4.88 60.38
CA ALA A 10 32.48 6.36 60.34
C ALA A 10 32.79 6.91 61.79
N PRO A 11 32.54 8.17 62.26
CA PRO A 11 31.87 9.35 61.65
C PRO A 11 32.45 10.76 62.07
N ARG A 12 31.62 11.83 61.89
CA ARG A 12 31.67 13.23 62.42
C ARG A 12 32.31 14.29 61.49
N GLY A 13 31.73 15.50 61.32
CA GLY A 13 30.38 15.95 61.68
C GLY A 13 30.17 17.49 61.75
N ARG A 14 28.96 17.89 62.19
CA ARG A 14 28.48 19.23 62.62
C ARG A 14 28.19 20.31 61.53
N GLY A 15 26.98 20.89 61.63
CA GLY A 15 26.49 22.03 60.83
C GLY A 15 24.95 22.04 60.80
N LYS A 16 24.28 22.87 61.62
CA LYS A 16 22.80 22.90 61.78
C LYS A 16 22.33 24.23 62.43
N PRO A 17 21.02 24.55 62.51
CA PRO A 17 20.35 25.57 61.66
C PRO A 17 19.81 26.76 62.48
N ARG A 18 18.97 27.64 61.89
CA ARG A 18 17.69 28.19 62.47
C ARG A 18 16.90 29.06 61.44
N PRO A 19 15.62 29.48 61.72
CA PRO A 19 14.58 29.69 60.69
C PRO A 19 13.78 31.01 60.86
N LEU A 20 12.52 31.05 60.36
CA LEU A 20 11.32 31.89 60.68
C LEU A 20 10.61 32.34 59.37
N SER A 21 9.29 32.60 59.27
CA SER A 21 8.15 32.56 60.22
C SER A 21 6.80 32.16 59.52
N ARG A 22 5.62 32.38 60.15
CA ARG A 22 4.27 31.92 59.72
C ARG A 22 3.24 33.07 59.55
N SER A 23 2.32 32.93 58.58
CA SER A 23 0.89 33.33 58.58
C SER A 23 0.15 32.49 57.50
N LYS A 24 -1.17 32.21 57.44
CA LYS A 24 -2.44 32.51 58.15
C LYS A 24 -3.31 33.73 57.77
N ALA A 25 -4.17 33.51 56.75
CA ALA A 25 -5.64 33.75 56.71
C ALA A 25 -6.21 35.20 56.78
N PRO A 26 -7.52 35.46 56.53
CA PRO A 26 -8.53 34.72 55.75
C PRO A 26 -9.44 35.59 54.79
N ALA A 27 -10.16 34.90 53.90
CA ALA A 27 -11.53 35.15 53.39
C ALA A 27 -12.11 36.56 53.06
N ARG A 28 -12.77 36.65 51.88
CA ARG A 28 -14.11 37.27 51.69
C ARG A 28 -14.79 36.74 50.41
N ALA A 29 -16.10 36.92 50.27
CA ALA A 29 -16.91 36.37 49.17
C ALA A 29 -17.95 37.37 48.63
N ALA A 30 -18.27 37.25 47.35
CA ALA A 30 -19.43 37.80 46.63
C ALA A 30 -19.56 36.95 45.33
N THR A 31 -20.58 36.11 45.12
CA THR A 31 -21.98 36.39 44.70
C THR A 31 -22.12 37.00 43.29
N PHE A 32 -22.89 36.29 42.44
CA PHE A 32 -23.25 36.63 41.06
C PHE A 32 -24.07 37.94 40.95
N PRO A 33 -24.21 38.51 39.73
CA PRO A 33 -25.31 38.09 38.85
C PRO A 33 -24.85 37.56 37.48
N ALA A 34 -25.78 36.97 36.73
CA ALA A 34 -25.65 36.64 35.31
C ALA A 34 -26.63 37.48 34.48
N ALA A 35 -26.29 37.76 33.22
CA ALA A 35 -27.17 38.29 32.19
C ALA A 35 -26.64 37.87 30.80
N ASP A 36 -27.53 37.83 29.82
CA ASP A 36 -27.31 37.31 28.46
C ASP A 36 -26.54 38.29 27.55
N ASP A 37 -26.00 37.78 26.43
CA ASP A 37 -26.15 38.43 25.12
C ASP A 37 -25.78 37.52 23.92
N ASP A 38 -26.23 37.90 22.71
CA ASP A 38 -26.32 37.09 21.48
C ASP A 38 -24.97 36.70 20.80
N PRO A 39 -24.90 35.56 20.08
CA PRO A 39 -23.74 35.23 19.23
C PRO A 39 -23.76 36.02 17.89
N PRO A 40 -22.61 36.54 17.43
CA PRO A 40 -22.56 37.41 16.24
C PRO A 40 -22.83 36.66 14.93
N ARG A 41 -23.80 37.17 14.14
CA ARG A 41 -24.08 36.69 12.78
C ARG A 41 -22.97 37.12 11.79
N PRO A 42 -22.61 36.28 10.80
CA PRO A 42 -21.56 36.61 9.84
C PRO A 42 -21.98 37.70 8.84
N ALA A 43 -21.07 38.64 8.56
CA ALA A 43 -21.25 39.66 7.53
C ALA A 43 -21.19 39.08 6.11
N ARG A 44 -21.99 39.65 5.18
CA ARG A 44 -21.97 39.28 3.76
C ARG A 44 -20.77 39.89 3.03
N PRO A 45 -20.14 39.18 2.07
CA PRO A 45 -19.11 39.77 1.21
C PRO A 45 -19.73 40.66 0.11
N ALA A 46 -19.04 41.75 -0.23
CA ALA A 46 -19.29 42.61 -1.39
C ALA A 46 -18.23 42.35 -2.50
N PRO A 47 -18.48 42.71 -3.77
CA PRO A 47 -17.93 41.98 -4.92
C PRO A 47 -16.56 42.46 -5.46
N HIS A 48 -15.98 41.61 -6.32
CA HIS A 48 -14.75 41.84 -7.09
C HIS A 48 -14.78 43.10 -7.99
N PRO A 49 -13.65 43.84 -8.10
CA PRO A 49 -13.27 44.58 -9.30
C PRO A 49 -12.51 43.69 -10.32
N ALA A 50 -12.48 44.11 -11.59
CA ALA A 50 -12.02 43.31 -12.72
C ALA A 50 -10.56 43.60 -13.19
N ARG A 51 -10.14 42.89 -14.25
CA ARG A 51 -8.77 42.86 -14.81
C ARG A 51 -8.30 44.20 -15.39
N ALA A 52 -6.99 44.46 -15.29
CA ALA A 52 -6.26 45.43 -16.13
C ALA A 52 -4.97 44.80 -16.72
N ARG A 53 -4.45 45.36 -17.82
CA ARG A 53 -3.22 44.90 -18.53
C ARG A 53 -1.98 45.70 -18.12
N PRO A 54 -0.75 45.14 -18.25
CA PRO A 54 0.49 45.86 -17.92
C PRO A 54 0.96 46.79 -19.07
N PRO A 55 1.55 47.96 -18.77
CA PRO A 55 2.22 48.83 -19.74
C PRO A 55 3.68 48.41 -20.02
N ARG A 56 4.28 48.98 -21.08
CA ARG A 56 5.70 48.78 -21.46
C ARG A 56 6.52 50.06 -21.27
N ARG A 57 7.79 49.88 -20.85
CA ARG A 57 9.00 50.71 -21.12
C ARG A 57 8.88 52.25 -21.04
N GLY A 58 9.61 52.83 -20.08
CA GLY A 58 10.17 54.19 -20.11
C GLY A 58 11.60 54.17 -19.53
N ALA A 59 12.44 55.17 -19.81
CA ALA A 59 13.86 55.20 -19.42
C ALA A 59 14.26 56.49 -18.70
N GLY A 60 15.23 56.44 -17.78
CA GLY A 60 15.72 57.61 -17.03
C GLY A 60 17.08 57.40 -16.35
N ARG A 61 17.99 58.37 -16.54
CA ARG A 61 19.35 58.47 -15.95
C ARG A 61 19.21 58.88 -14.46
N ALA A 62 19.90 58.31 -13.45
CA ALA A 62 21.33 58.09 -13.18
C ALA A 62 22.08 59.29 -12.54
N ARG A 63 22.55 59.16 -11.27
CA ARG A 63 23.82 59.70 -10.70
C ARG A 63 24.04 59.33 -9.20
N VAL A 64 25.31 59.37 -8.78
CA VAL A 64 26.00 58.95 -7.51
C VAL A 64 27.38 59.69 -7.54
N PRO A 65 28.17 60.05 -6.47
CA PRO A 65 28.33 59.60 -5.05
C PRO A 65 28.12 60.79 -4.03
N PRO A 66 28.75 61.00 -2.82
CA PRO A 66 29.81 60.24 -2.10
C PRO A 66 29.87 60.13 -0.54
N GLY A 67 30.55 59.05 -0.09
CA GLY A 67 31.54 59.06 1.00
C GLY A 67 31.07 58.63 2.41
N ARG A 68 31.95 58.27 3.36
CA ARG A 68 33.40 57.90 3.39
C ARG A 68 33.67 57.40 4.85
N ARG A 69 34.29 56.26 5.20
CA ARG A 69 35.71 55.83 5.05
C ARG A 69 35.91 54.35 5.50
N HIS A 70 37.10 53.84 5.20
CA HIS A 70 37.73 52.54 5.58
C HIS A 70 38.64 52.70 6.84
N PRO A 71 39.35 51.69 7.41
CA PRO A 71 39.94 50.47 6.80
C PRO A 71 39.60 49.11 7.47
N GLY A 72 39.95 47.96 6.86
CA GLY A 72 41.00 47.79 5.82
C GLY A 72 40.80 46.70 4.76
N GLU A 73 41.70 45.72 4.74
CA GLU A 73 42.11 44.95 3.54
C GLU A 73 42.01 43.40 3.84
N LEU A 74 42.89 42.44 3.55
CA LEU A 74 44.28 42.41 3.06
C LEU A 74 44.57 41.16 2.20
N ARG A 75 44.16 41.22 0.92
CA ARG A 75 44.72 40.47 -0.24
C ARG A 75 44.49 38.95 -0.33
N ARG A 76 44.59 38.31 -1.52
CA ARG A 76 44.96 38.81 -2.87
C ARG A 76 44.15 38.12 -4.01
N ARG A 77 44.03 38.82 -5.15
CA ARG A 77 43.50 38.39 -6.47
C ARG A 77 44.65 37.82 -7.37
N PRO A 78 44.53 37.50 -8.70
CA PRO A 78 43.44 37.69 -9.70
C PRO A 78 43.24 36.45 -10.67
N ALA A 79 42.61 36.47 -11.86
CA ALA A 79 41.97 37.48 -12.73
C ALA A 79 40.90 36.88 -13.71
N ARG A 80 40.01 37.74 -14.26
CA ARG A 80 39.39 37.80 -15.64
C ARG A 80 39.12 36.47 -16.40
N GLY A 81 37.95 36.23 -17.04
CA GLY A 81 37.22 37.03 -18.06
C GLY A 81 37.22 36.22 -19.39
N SER A 82 36.24 36.23 -20.31
CA SER A 82 35.13 37.17 -20.61
C SER A 82 33.92 36.44 -21.26
N GLN A 83 32.92 37.17 -21.79
CA GLN A 83 31.61 36.68 -22.28
C GLN A 83 31.49 36.48 -23.81
N LEU A 84 30.27 36.10 -24.25
CA LEU A 84 29.67 36.02 -25.61
C LEU A 84 29.82 34.70 -26.40
N LEU A 85 28.96 34.37 -27.38
CA LEU A 85 27.48 34.38 -27.51
C LEU A 85 27.11 33.83 -28.92
N LEU A 86 25.86 33.36 -29.08
CA LEU A 86 25.14 33.10 -30.36
C LEU A 86 25.47 31.83 -31.19
N ARG A 87 24.53 31.57 -32.11
CA ARG A 87 24.25 30.38 -32.97
C ARG A 87 24.19 30.85 -34.45
N PRO A 88 23.71 30.06 -35.44
CA PRO A 88 24.04 28.69 -35.86
C PRO A 88 24.35 28.56 -37.37
N GLY A 89 24.89 27.41 -37.79
CA GLY A 89 24.82 26.92 -39.18
C GLY A 89 25.60 25.62 -39.34
N ALA A 90 25.24 24.55 -40.06
CA ALA A 90 24.17 24.14 -40.98
C ALA A 90 24.82 23.53 -42.25
N ARG A 91 24.26 22.42 -42.75
CA ARG A 91 24.73 21.58 -43.90
C ARG A 91 25.99 20.76 -43.55
N ARG A 92 25.95 19.42 -43.56
CA ARG A 92 25.76 18.48 -44.70
C ARG A 92 26.87 18.55 -45.75
N ARG A 93 27.82 17.61 -45.69
CA ARG A 93 27.88 16.47 -46.63
C ARG A 93 28.77 15.36 -46.06
N ALA A 94 28.58 14.13 -46.54
CA ALA A 94 29.38 12.98 -46.17
C ALA A 94 30.33 12.61 -47.32
N VAL A 95 31.52 12.12 -46.97
CA VAL A 95 32.40 11.35 -47.85
C VAL A 95 32.90 10.16 -47.04
N ARG A 96 32.66 8.94 -47.53
CA ARG A 96 33.42 7.76 -47.11
C ARG A 96 34.78 7.79 -47.81
N LEU A 97 35.81 7.22 -47.21
CA LEU A 97 36.47 6.04 -47.79
C LEU A 97 37.44 5.37 -46.81
N ASP A 98 37.77 4.12 -47.11
CA ASP A 98 38.59 3.22 -46.31
C ASP A 98 40.09 3.56 -46.38
N GLY A 99 40.81 3.35 -45.27
CA GLY A 99 42.27 3.49 -45.19
C GLY A 99 42.87 2.47 -44.24
N ARG A 100 43.73 1.57 -44.73
CA ARG A 100 44.25 0.43 -43.97
C ARG A 100 45.49 0.77 -43.12
N PHE A 101 45.58 0.09 -41.97
CA PHE A 101 46.81 -0.23 -41.20
C PHE A 101 48.09 -0.38 -42.05
N PRO A 102 49.29 0.00 -41.52
CA PRO A 102 50.06 -0.99 -40.73
C PRO A 102 51.01 -0.50 -39.59
N ARG A 103 50.89 -1.19 -38.44
CA ARG A 103 51.95 -1.87 -37.64
C ARG A 103 53.28 -1.16 -37.21
N ARG A 104 53.46 -1.10 -35.86
CA ARG A 104 54.71 -1.34 -35.06
C ARG A 104 55.86 -0.32 -35.27
N ARG A 105 56.82 -0.06 -34.36
CA ARG A 105 57.42 -0.70 -33.16
C ARG A 105 57.67 0.43 -32.10
N ALA A 106 57.77 0.31 -30.76
CA ALA A 106 58.14 -0.67 -29.72
C ALA A 106 59.33 -0.15 -28.88
N ARG A 107 59.44 -0.58 -27.60
CA ARG A 107 60.53 -0.37 -26.58
C ARG A 107 60.52 0.96 -25.81
N ALA A 108 61.07 1.09 -24.59
CA ALA A 108 61.37 0.14 -23.47
C ALA A 108 61.85 1.00 -22.25
N ALA A 109 61.99 0.53 -20.99
CA ALA A 109 61.67 -0.77 -20.35
C ALA A 109 60.57 -0.55 -19.28
N GLY A 110 60.59 -0.94 -17.99
CA GLY A 110 61.39 -1.86 -17.15
C GLY A 110 60.99 -1.68 -15.66
N ALA A 111 61.40 -2.47 -14.66
CA ALA A 111 61.81 -3.87 -14.52
C ALA A 111 62.05 -4.17 -13.01
N GLY A 112 61.93 -5.43 -12.54
CA GLY A 112 62.13 -5.82 -11.12
C GLY A 112 60.81 -5.97 -10.34
N GLN A 113 60.25 -7.14 -10.02
CA GLN A 113 60.63 -8.57 -10.13
C GLN A 113 61.47 -9.19 -9.00
N VAL A 114 60.79 -9.97 -8.15
CA VAL A 114 61.26 -11.18 -7.41
C VAL A 114 60.01 -12.10 -7.36
N HIS A 115 59.91 -13.34 -7.90
CA HIS A 115 60.58 -14.63 -7.59
C HIS A 115 60.37 -15.09 -6.12
N ARG A 116 60.20 -16.37 -5.75
CA ARG A 116 60.50 -17.71 -6.34
C ARG A 116 59.29 -18.67 -6.04
N ARG A 117 59.08 -19.90 -6.57
CA ARG A 117 59.79 -20.75 -7.55
C ARG A 117 58.79 -21.52 -8.49
N ARG A 118 58.58 -22.85 -8.38
CA ARG A 118 57.75 -23.73 -9.27
C ARG A 118 57.50 -25.14 -8.67
N ALA A 119 56.49 -25.89 -9.14
CA ALA A 119 56.48 -27.37 -9.22
C ALA A 119 55.52 -27.92 -10.32
N ALA A 120 55.94 -28.98 -11.03
CA ALA A 120 55.29 -29.77 -12.12
C ALA A 120 56.23 -30.98 -12.45
N PRO A 121 55.95 -32.00 -13.32
CA PRO A 121 54.98 -32.08 -14.44
C PRO A 121 54.39 -33.51 -14.75
N ARG A 122 53.92 -33.74 -16.01
CA ARG A 122 53.49 -35.01 -16.69
C ARG A 122 52.07 -35.52 -16.32
N ALA A 123 51.09 -35.80 -17.19
CA ALA A 123 50.88 -35.92 -18.65
C ALA A 123 50.93 -37.34 -19.30
N ARG A 124 49.79 -37.80 -19.86
CA ARG A 124 49.64 -38.73 -21.03
C ARG A 124 48.19 -38.75 -21.59
N ARG A 125 48.01 -39.30 -22.81
CA ARG A 125 46.83 -39.26 -23.74
C ARG A 125 47.08 -40.32 -24.86
N PRO A 126 46.26 -40.50 -25.93
CA PRO A 126 44.80 -40.51 -26.12
C PRO A 126 44.36 -42.02 -26.14
N PRO A 127 43.75 -42.71 -27.16
CA PRO A 127 42.85 -42.41 -28.31
C PRO A 127 41.36 -42.67 -27.91
N ARG A 128 40.31 -43.00 -28.70
CA ARG A 128 39.95 -43.30 -30.13
C ARG A 128 38.68 -42.47 -30.48
N ALA A 129 38.24 -42.15 -31.72
CA ALA A 129 38.33 -42.70 -33.09
C ALA A 129 37.23 -43.73 -33.46
N ARG A 130 36.61 -43.73 -34.67
CA ARG A 130 36.85 -42.93 -35.91
C ARG A 130 36.09 -41.57 -35.91
N SER A 131 35.20 -41.10 -36.81
CA SER A 131 34.42 -41.62 -37.97
C SER A 131 34.07 -40.45 -38.95
N ARG A 132 33.30 -40.68 -40.03
CA ARG A 132 32.86 -39.68 -41.05
C ARG A 132 31.54 -40.09 -41.73
N ALA A 133 30.74 -39.14 -42.22
CA ALA A 133 29.95 -39.21 -43.48
C ALA A 133 29.35 -37.83 -43.84
N ALA A 134 28.87 -37.65 -45.08
CA ALA A 134 28.39 -36.37 -45.65
C ALA A 134 27.07 -36.58 -46.48
N PRO A 135 26.54 -35.59 -47.24
CA PRO A 135 25.08 -35.44 -47.44
C PRO A 135 24.55 -35.85 -48.83
N PRO A 136 23.24 -35.68 -49.09
CA PRO A 136 22.68 -35.42 -50.42
C PRO A 136 22.30 -33.92 -50.63
N ARG A 137 21.91 -33.58 -51.88
CA ARG A 137 21.58 -32.23 -52.39
C ARG A 137 20.24 -32.26 -53.16
N ALA A 138 19.83 -31.09 -53.68
CA ALA A 138 18.79 -30.86 -54.70
C ALA A 138 17.31 -30.89 -54.24
N ALA A 139 16.38 -30.11 -54.82
CA ALA A 139 16.51 -28.88 -55.65
C ALA A 139 15.17 -28.11 -55.67
N GLY A 140 15.16 -26.85 -56.13
CA GLY A 140 13.92 -26.08 -56.36
C GLY A 140 14.15 -24.57 -56.57
N HIS A 141 14.13 -24.11 -57.82
CA HIS A 141 14.27 -22.68 -58.16
C HIS A 141 12.91 -21.95 -58.14
N ARG A 142 12.89 -20.68 -57.71
CA ARG A 142 12.95 -19.50 -58.62
C ARG A 142 12.83 -18.18 -57.82
N ALA A 143 13.37 -17.10 -58.38
CA ALA A 143 13.32 -15.75 -57.82
C ALA A 143 12.67 -14.76 -58.80
N ARG A 144 12.11 -13.66 -58.29
CA ARG A 144 11.85 -12.41 -59.04
C ARG A 144 12.04 -11.18 -58.13
N HIS A 145 12.59 -10.11 -58.70
CA HIS A 145 12.67 -8.78 -58.10
C HIS A 145 11.40 -7.97 -58.42
N TYR A 146 11.11 -6.90 -57.67
CA TYR A 146 11.22 -5.51 -58.16
C TYR A 146 11.04 -4.46 -57.02
N LEU A 147 11.06 -3.17 -57.35
CA LEU A 147 11.27 -2.01 -56.46
C LEU A 147 10.01 -1.13 -56.28
N HIS A 148 10.04 -0.28 -55.24
CA HIS A 148 9.36 1.02 -55.01
C HIS A 148 8.05 1.38 -55.77
N GLY A 149 7.04 1.90 -55.03
CA GLY A 149 5.94 2.66 -55.63
C GLY A 149 4.89 3.28 -54.68
N LEU A 150 5.16 4.49 -54.19
CA LEU A 150 4.25 5.64 -53.91
C LEU A 150 2.91 5.51 -53.11
N HIS A 151 2.57 6.61 -52.44
CA HIS A 151 1.25 6.95 -51.86
C HIS A 151 0.19 7.22 -52.97
N PRO A 152 -1.13 7.02 -52.71
CA PRO A 152 -1.94 8.08 -52.06
C PRO A 152 -3.04 7.58 -51.10
N ALA A 153 -3.66 8.54 -50.41
CA ALA A 153 -4.92 8.44 -49.66
C ALA A 153 -5.87 9.56 -50.13
N PRO A 154 -7.12 9.69 -49.63
CA PRO A 154 -7.97 8.72 -48.93
C PRO A 154 -9.31 8.47 -49.68
N ARG A 155 -10.12 7.51 -49.24
CA ARG A 155 -11.57 7.47 -49.56
C ARG A 155 -12.42 7.26 -48.32
N ARG A 156 -13.49 8.06 -48.21
CA ARG A 156 -14.51 7.97 -47.16
C ARG A 156 -15.45 6.81 -47.47
N HIS A 157 -15.79 5.98 -46.48
CA HIS A 157 -16.98 5.13 -46.55
C HIS A 157 -17.78 5.20 -45.24
N ARG A 158 -19.03 5.67 -45.36
CA ARG A 158 -20.09 5.35 -44.39
C ARG A 158 -20.31 3.84 -44.40
N VAL A 159 -20.47 3.22 -43.24
CA VAL A 159 -21.08 1.90 -43.11
C VAL A 159 -22.48 2.09 -42.55
N LEU A 160 -23.50 1.68 -43.31
CA LEU A 160 -24.89 1.68 -42.87
C LEU A 160 -25.19 0.35 -42.16
N LEU A 161 -25.77 0.42 -40.96
CA LEU A 161 -26.32 -0.75 -40.28
C LEU A 161 -27.54 -1.27 -41.06
N HIS A 162 -27.58 -2.57 -41.32
CA HIS A 162 -28.69 -3.21 -42.02
C HIS A 162 -29.22 -4.40 -41.21
N ALA A 163 -30.34 -4.18 -40.53
CA ALA A 163 -31.08 -5.24 -39.83
C ALA A 163 -32.01 -5.97 -40.80
N ARG A 164 -31.96 -7.31 -40.81
CA ARG A 164 -33.02 -8.15 -41.41
C ARG A 164 -33.32 -9.36 -40.53
N ARG A 165 -34.61 -9.53 -40.19
CA ARG A 165 -35.18 -10.78 -39.69
C ARG A 165 -35.73 -11.60 -40.87
N ARG A 166 -35.55 -12.93 -40.85
CA ARG A 166 -36.50 -13.97 -41.31
C ARG A 166 -35.99 -15.35 -40.82
N ALA A 167 -36.82 -16.40 -40.91
CA ALA A 167 -36.72 -17.54 -39.99
C ALA A 167 -36.81 -18.93 -40.62
N GLY A 168 -36.06 -19.88 -40.01
CA GLY A 168 -36.23 -21.34 -40.09
C GLY A 168 -35.74 -22.03 -41.39
N PRO A 169 -35.71 -23.38 -41.43
CA PRO A 169 -35.99 -24.35 -40.35
C PRO A 169 -34.87 -25.39 -40.07
N ARG A 170 -35.02 -26.13 -38.96
CA ARG A 170 -34.49 -27.49 -38.64
C ARG A 170 -33.11 -27.93 -39.21
N GLY A 171 -32.12 -28.09 -38.33
CA GLY A 171 -30.93 -28.92 -38.57
C GLY A 171 -30.11 -29.15 -37.30
N ALA A 172 -30.17 -30.34 -36.70
CA ALA A 172 -29.54 -30.63 -35.41
C ALA A 172 -28.32 -31.56 -35.55
N LEU A 173 -27.12 -31.01 -35.33
CA LEU A 173 -25.88 -31.77 -35.15
C LEU A 173 -25.17 -31.32 -33.86
N ARG A 174 -24.59 -32.27 -33.12
CA ARG A 174 -23.97 -32.06 -31.81
C ARG A 174 -22.44 -31.91 -31.88
N PRO A 175 -21.82 -31.16 -30.94
CA PRO A 175 -20.37 -31.13 -30.75
C PRO A 175 -19.80 -32.50 -30.29
N PRO A 176 -18.47 -32.70 -30.37
CA PRO A 176 -17.83 -34.01 -30.21
C PRO A 176 -17.92 -34.66 -28.81
N ARG A 177 -17.59 -35.96 -28.77
CA ARG A 177 -17.88 -36.89 -27.68
C ARG A 177 -16.91 -36.78 -26.50
N ARG A 178 -17.45 -36.73 -25.27
CA ARG A 178 -16.79 -37.32 -24.10
C ARG A 178 -16.90 -38.86 -24.16
N PRO A 179 -15.94 -39.64 -23.63
CA PRO A 179 -16.12 -41.08 -23.45
C PRO A 179 -17.31 -41.37 -22.51
N ARG A 180 -18.02 -42.47 -22.76
CA ARG A 180 -19.22 -42.87 -22.00
C ARG A 180 -18.87 -43.88 -20.90
N ALA A 181 -19.56 -43.76 -19.76
CA ALA A 181 -19.75 -44.89 -18.85
C ALA A 181 -20.74 -45.91 -19.45
N GLY A 182 -20.57 -47.20 -19.11
CA GLY A 182 -21.53 -48.27 -19.40
C GLY A 182 -22.55 -48.46 -18.27
N ALA A 183 -23.70 -49.06 -18.59
CA ALA A 183 -24.81 -49.39 -17.69
C ALA A 183 -25.72 -50.45 -18.37
N PRO A 184 -26.76 -51.02 -17.71
CA PRO A 184 -26.69 -51.80 -16.47
C PRO A 184 -27.54 -53.12 -16.55
N LEU A 185 -27.64 -53.87 -15.42
CA LEU A 185 -28.57 -55.02 -15.16
C LEU A 185 -28.24 -56.35 -15.90
N PRO A 186 -28.81 -57.53 -15.52
CA PRO A 186 -29.84 -57.84 -14.50
C PRO A 186 -29.40 -58.87 -13.42
N ALA A 187 -30.36 -59.48 -12.69
CA ALA A 187 -30.12 -60.32 -11.50
C ALA A 187 -30.68 -61.77 -11.58
N ARG A 188 -30.06 -62.73 -10.85
CA ARG A 188 -30.49 -64.10 -10.42
C ARG A 188 -29.32 -64.78 -9.65
N GLY A 189 -29.43 -65.64 -8.62
CA GLY A 189 -30.53 -65.94 -7.66
C GLY A 189 -30.44 -67.32 -6.94
N ARG A 190 -30.89 -67.39 -5.66
CA ARG A 190 -31.44 -68.55 -4.86
C ARG A 190 -30.58 -69.36 -3.82
N ARG A 191 -31.31 -69.81 -2.77
CA ARG A 191 -31.08 -70.86 -1.71
C ARG A 191 -30.19 -70.44 -0.51
N ARG A 192 -30.39 -70.90 0.76
CA ARG A 192 -31.25 -71.94 1.40
C ARG A 192 -32.04 -71.42 2.66
N ARG A 193 -32.81 -72.30 3.33
CA ARG A 193 -33.54 -72.16 4.64
C ARG A 193 -32.61 -72.55 5.85
N PRO A 194 -33.09 -72.74 7.12
CA PRO A 194 -33.69 -71.80 8.10
C PRO A 194 -33.15 -71.96 9.57
N LEU A 195 -33.62 -71.14 10.53
CA LEU A 195 -33.93 -71.45 11.97
C LEU A 195 -34.42 -70.13 12.67
N VAL A 196 -35.69 -70.01 13.07
CA VAL A 196 -36.24 -70.13 14.45
C VAL A 196 -35.73 -69.06 15.43
N ALA A 197 -36.53 -68.17 16.07
CA ALA A 197 -37.94 -67.73 15.90
C ALA A 197 -38.05 -66.26 16.40
N ARG A 198 -38.97 -65.67 17.22
CA ARG A 198 -40.30 -65.85 17.90
C ARG A 198 -40.67 -64.41 18.44
N HIS A 199 -41.85 -63.94 18.88
CA HIS A 199 -43.26 -64.40 18.91
C HIS A 199 -44.19 -63.17 19.19
N ARG A 200 -45.41 -63.09 18.59
CA ARG A 200 -46.55 -62.17 18.93
C ARG A 200 -46.34 -60.63 18.71
N GLY A 201 -47.36 -59.82 18.40
CA GLY A 201 -48.75 -60.14 18.02
C GLY A 201 -49.67 -58.94 17.67
N SER A 202 -50.26 -58.97 16.47
CA SER A 202 -51.67 -58.64 16.10
C SER A 202 -52.40 -57.33 16.55
N THR A 203 -52.82 -56.51 15.56
CA THR A 203 -54.19 -55.93 15.34
C THR A 203 -54.85 -54.96 16.36
N ALA A 204 -55.79 -54.06 16.01
CA ALA A 204 -56.21 -53.42 14.74
C ALA A 204 -57.26 -52.29 15.00
N ARG A 205 -57.53 -51.45 13.97
CA ARG A 205 -58.75 -50.66 13.63
C ARG A 205 -59.68 -50.12 14.76
N GLY A 206 -60.01 -48.83 14.69
CA GLY A 206 -61.19 -48.22 15.34
C GLY A 206 -61.37 -46.74 14.98
N ALA A 207 -62.61 -46.22 14.96
CA ALA A 207 -62.92 -44.83 14.61
C ALA A 207 -64.17 -44.31 15.37
N GLY A 208 -64.31 -42.99 15.53
CA GLY A 208 -65.55 -42.34 15.98
C GLY A 208 -65.41 -41.34 17.15
N PRO A 209 -66.21 -40.23 17.21
CA PRO A 209 -66.10 -39.21 18.28
C PRO A 209 -67.40 -38.97 19.10
N ARG A 210 -67.30 -38.33 20.30
CA ARG A 210 -68.18 -37.21 20.79
C ARG A 210 -68.06 -36.83 22.29
N ARG A 211 -67.80 -35.52 22.54
CA ARG A 211 -68.44 -34.56 23.51
C ARG A 211 -68.66 -34.84 25.03
N ARG A 212 -68.67 -33.71 25.79
CA ARG A 212 -69.18 -33.44 27.19
C ARG A 212 -68.27 -34.00 28.33
N ARG A 213 -68.05 -33.35 29.48
CA ARG A 213 -68.86 -32.41 30.33
C ARG A 213 -67.95 -31.49 31.21
N ARG A 214 -68.53 -30.49 31.92
CA ARG A 214 -67.93 -29.73 33.07
C ARG A 214 -68.54 -30.20 34.41
N PRO A 215 -67.93 -29.92 35.58
CA PRO A 215 -68.50 -28.91 36.48
C PRO A 215 -67.48 -27.91 37.14
N ARG A 216 -67.72 -27.48 38.39
CA ARG A 216 -67.37 -26.20 39.11
C ARG A 216 -67.20 -26.53 40.64
N PRO A 217 -67.12 -25.60 41.65
CA PRO A 217 -66.58 -24.23 41.81
C PRO A 217 -65.86 -23.94 43.20
N ARG A 218 -65.66 -22.64 43.55
CA ARG A 218 -65.41 -21.99 44.88
C ARG A 218 -63.94 -21.89 45.40
N GLY A 219 -63.52 -20.80 46.06
CA GLY A 219 -64.17 -19.46 46.25
C GLY A 219 -63.52 -18.55 47.33
N LEU A 220 -64.00 -17.30 47.44
CA LEU A 220 -63.80 -16.28 48.52
C LEU A 220 -62.39 -15.64 48.68
N VAL A 221 -62.20 -14.45 49.30
CA VAL A 221 -62.89 -13.13 49.20
C VAL A 221 -62.03 -12.01 49.85
N GLY A 222 -62.16 -10.74 49.39
CA GLY A 222 -61.67 -9.53 50.08
C GLY A 222 -60.35 -8.94 49.56
N GLY A 223 -60.15 -7.60 49.51
CA GLY A 223 -61.11 -6.52 49.79
C GLY A 223 -60.55 -5.10 49.59
N SER A 224 -61.46 -4.12 49.52
CA SER A 224 -61.27 -2.66 49.62
C SER A 224 -60.44 -1.90 48.56
N ALA A 225 -60.93 -0.70 48.21
CA ALA A 225 -60.46 0.16 47.12
C ALA A 225 -59.48 1.26 47.56
N VAL A 226 -58.92 2.02 46.60
CA VAL A 226 -58.86 3.51 46.63
C VAL A 226 -58.33 4.12 45.30
N ASN A 227 -58.89 5.29 44.92
CA ASN A 227 -58.43 6.29 43.94
C ASN A 227 -57.87 5.88 42.56
N LEU A 228 -58.72 5.98 41.52
CA LEU A 228 -58.30 6.11 40.12
C LEU A 228 -58.19 7.59 39.70
N ARG A 229 -57.01 8.21 39.78
CA ARG A 229 -56.72 9.53 39.16
C ARG A 229 -55.27 9.67 38.68
N ARG A 230 -55.11 9.91 37.37
CA ARG A 230 -53.90 10.40 36.65
C ARG A 230 -52.62 9.59 36.87
N LEU A 231 -52.12 8.87 35.87
CA LEU A 231 -51.31 9.51 34.82
C LEU A 231 -51.44 8.78 33.47
N LEU A 232 -51.57 9.54 32.38
CA LEU A 232 -51.24 9.04 31.03
C LEU A 232 -49.76 9.39 30.80
N LEU A 233 -48.90 8.38 30.66
CA LEU A 233 -47.53 8.56 30.21
C LEU A 233 -47.36 7.78 28.89
N PRO A 234 -47.12 8.45 27.76
CA PRO A 234 -46.83 7.74 26.51
C PRO A 234 -45.46 7.06 26.64
N LEU A 235 -45.43 5.73 26.58
CA LEU A 235 -44.19 4.97 26.58
C LEU A 235 -43.48 5.15 25.23
N ALA A 236 -42.73 6.23 25.10
CA ALA A 236 -41.86 6.45 23.96
C ALA A 236 -40.79 5.35 23.95
N LEU A 237 -40.85 4.43 22.97
CA LEU A 237 -39.73 3.52 22.71
C LEU A 237 -38.55 4.35 22.19
N ALA A 238 -37.68 4.74 23.11
CA ALA A 238 -36.34 5.20 22.78
C ALA A 238 -35.60 4.02 22.12
N LEU A 239 -35.55 4.01 20.79
CA LEU A 239 -34.67 3.13 20.04
C LEU A 239 -33.25 3.33 20.59
N PRO A 240 -32.51 2.25 20.92
CA PRO A 240 -31.19 2.38 21.53
C PRO A 240 -30.28 3.15 20.58
N VAL A 241 -29.87 4.35 21.02
CA VAL A 241 -28.90 5.17 20.29
C VAL A 241 -27.62 4.35 20.22
N ALA A 242 -27.28 3.89 19.01
CA ALA A 242 -26.08 3.11 18.78
C ALA A 242 -24.86 3.91 19.25
N ALA A 243 -24.06 3.33 20.14
CA ALA A 243 -22.88 3.98 20.69
C ALA A 243 -21.97 4.51 19.57
N PRO A 244 -21.37 5.70 19.73
CA PRO A 244 -20.48 6.25 18.72
C PRO A 244 -19.30 5.30 18.52
N ALA A 245 -18.95 5.04 17.26
CA ALA A 245 -17.81 4.19 16.93
C ALA A 245 -16.57 5.01 16.52
N GLY A 246 -16.80 6.22 16.02
CA GLY A 246 -15.82 7.04 15.31
C GLY A 246 -16.01 6.93 13.81
N TYR A 247 -15.99 5.73 13.23
CA TYR A 247 -16.20 5.55 11.78
C TYR A 247 -17.31 4.55 11.43
N VAL A 248 -18.03 4.88 10.36
CA VAL A 248 -19.04 4.04 9.72
C VAL A 248 -18.56 3.67 8.32
N ILE A 249 -18.54 2.37 8.00
CA ILE A 249 -18.27 1.87 6.65
C ILE A 249 -19.60 1.47 6.01
N GLU A 250 -19.88 2.00 4.82
CA GLU A 250 -21.13 1.86 4.10
C GLU A 250 -20.84 1.31 2.69
N ASP A 251 -21.43 0.18 2.31
CA ASP A 251 -21.33 -0.34 0.93
C ASP A 251 -22.16 0.53 -0.01
N VAL A 252 -21.54 1.06 -1.07
CA VAL A 252 -22.23 1.90 -2.06
C VAL A 252 -22.78 1.01 -3.17
N ALA A 253 -24.09 0.82 -3.17
CA ALA A 253 -24.77 -0.05 -4.14
C ALA A 253 -24.52 0.40 -5.60
N PRO A 254 -24.00 -0.49 -6.46
CA PRO A 254 -23.84 -0.24 -7.88
C PRO A 254 -25.18 -0.40 -8.65
N PRO A 255 -25.32 0.15 -9.86
CA PRO A 255 -26.50 -0.06 -10.69
C PRO A 255 -26.64 -1.54 -11.13
N PRO A 256 -27.87 -2.02 -11.42
CA PRO A 256 -28.07 -3.39 -11.91
C PRO A 256 -27.28 -3.68 -13.19
N GLY A 257 -26.58 -4.82 -13.22
CA GLY A 257 -25.89 -5.35 -14.40
C GLY A 257 -24.41 -4.95 -14.56
N ILE A 258 -23.90 -3.96 -13.82
CA ILE A 258 -22.46 -3.66 -13.78
C ILE A 258 -21.71 -4.69 -12.91
N ARG A 259 -20.44 -4.96 -13.22
CA ARG A 259 -19.50 -5.54 -12.26
C ARG A 259 -18.76 -4.41 -11.52
N PRO A 260 -18.87 -4.28 -10.19
CA PRO A 260 -18.26 -3.17 -9.44
C PRO A 260 -16.75 -3.36 -9.19
N ALA A 261 -16.02 -3.82 -10.21
CA ALA A 261 -14.57 -4.02 -10.14
C ALA A 261 -13.82 -2.67 -10.28
N ILE A 262 -13.84 -1.85 -9.23
CA ILE A 262 -13.40 -0.45 -9.32
C ILE A 262 -11.88 -0.36 -9.50
N ALA A 263 -11.45 0.13 -10.67
CA ALA A 263 -10.05 0.26 -11.07
C ALA A 263 -9.55 1.72 -11.01
N ALA A 264 -10.45 2.70 -10.95
CA ALA A 264 -10.18 4.10 -10.63
C ALA A 264 -11.43 4.78 -10.04
N LEU A 265 -11.26 5.84 -9.25
CA LEU A 265 -12.36 6.74 -8.87
C LEU A 265 -11.86 8.18 -8.64
N THR A 266 -12.74 9.16 -8.82
CA THR A 266 -12.50 10.58 -8.56
C THR A 266 -13.84 11.32 -8.43
N PHE A 267 -13.85 12.63 -8.18
CA PHE A 267 -15.07 13.45 -8.15
C PHE A 267 -15.02 14.57 -9.21
N THR A 268 -16.17 14.93 -9.77
CA THR A 268 -16.30 16.17 -10.55
C THR A 268 -16.24 17.39 -9.61
N PRO A 269 -15.89 18.60 -10.10
CA PRO A 269 -16.00 19.82 -9.28
C PRO A 269 -17.42 20.12 -8.79
N ALA A 270 -18.45 19.55 -9.43
CA ALA A 270 -19.84 19.60 -8.99
C ALA A 270 -20.17 18.56 -7.89
N GLY A 271 -19.23 17.67 -7.55
CA GLY A 271 -19.41 16.65 -6.50
C GLY A 271 -20.19 15.42 -6.93
N GLU A 272 -20.26 15.11 -8.23
CA GLU A 272 -20.63 13.76 -8.69
C GLU A 272 -19.43 12.83 -8.51
N LEU A 273 -19.67 11.59 -8.09
CA LEU A 273 -18.63 10.55 -8.07
C LEU A 273 -18.45 10.01 -9.50
N VAL A 274 -17.20 9.85 -9.92
CA VAL A 274 -16.81 9.16 -11.16
C VAL A 274 -16.04 7.91 -10.79
N VAL A 275 -16.38 6.77 -11.40
CA VAL A 275 -15.65 5.51 -11.24
C VAL A 275 -15.31 4.91 -12.60
N ALA A 276 -14.20 4.18 -12.68
CA ALA A 276 -13.89 3.31 -13.81
C ALA A 276 -13.85 1.85 -13.34
N THR A 277 -14.44 0.95 -14.12
CA THR A 277 -14.35 -0.50 -13.88
C THR A 277 -13.16 -1.10 -14.62
N ARG A 278 -12.53 -2.10 -14.03
CA ARG A 278 -11.46 -2.89 -14.67
C ARG A 278 -11.93 -3.51 -16.00
N ASP A 279 -13.22 -3.84 -16.08
CA ASP A 279 -13.85 -4.44 -17.27
C ASP A 279 -14.14 -3.40 -18.39
N GLY A 280 -13.70 -2.15 -18.22
CA GLY A 280 -13.52 -1.19 -19.32
C GLY A 280 -14.56 -0.08 -19.45
N GLU A 281 -15.34 0.21 -18.40
CA GLU A 281 -16.39 1.22 -18.40
C GLU A 281 -16.07 2.41 -17.47
N VAL A 282 -16.62 3.58 -17.78
CA VAL A 282 -16.63 4.75 -16.89
C VAL A 282 -18.08 5.09 -16.56
N TRP A 283 -18.37 5.27 -15.27
CA TRP A 283 -19.70 5.55 -14.74
C TRP A 283 -19.69 6.76 -13.83
N LEU A 284 -20.78 7.52 -13.80
CA LEU A 284 -20.99 8.64 -12.90
C LEU A 284 -22.20 8.39 -12.01
N ARG A 285 -22.07 8.78 -10.74
CA ARG A 285 -23.12 8.75 -9.72
C ARG A 285 -23.41 10.18 -9.27
N ALA A 286 -24.63 10.62 -9.50
CA ALA A 286 -25.12 11.90 -9.01
C ALA A 286 -25.28 11.90 -7.47
N ARG A 287 -25.48 13.09 -6.89
CA ARG A 287 -25.55 13.27 -5.42
C ARG A 287 -26.73 12.53 -4.78
N ASP A 288 -27.87 12.47 -5.50
CA ASP A 288 -29.06 11.69 -5.15
C ASP A 288 -28.83 10.17 -5.17
N GLY A 289 -27.86 9.71 -5.96
CA GLY A 289 -27.52 8.31 -6.18
C GLY A 289 -27.95 7.72 -7.51
N ALA A 290 -28.49 8.53 -8.44
CA ALA A 290 -28.70 8.08 -9.81
C ALA A 290 -27.35 7.76 -10.48
N TRP A 291 -27.28 6.64 -11.20
CA TRP A 291 -26.09 6.17 -11.91
C TRP A 291 -26.29 6.23 -13.43
N ARG A 292 -25.27 6.66 -14.17
CA ARG A 292 -25.21 6.63 -15.64
C ARG A 292 -23.85 6.15 -16.14
N ARG A 293 -23.81 5.48 -17.29
CA ARG A 293 -22.56 5.07 -17.95
C ARG A 293 -22.13 6.15 -18.95
N PHE A 294 -20.92 6.64 -18.80
CA PHE A 294 -20.32 7.70 -19.61
C PHE A 294 -19.48 7.14 -20.77
N ALA A 295 -18.72 6.06 -20.53
CA ALA A 295 -17.89 5.42 -21.55
C ALA A 295 -17.82 3.89 -21.35
N ALA A 296 -17.43 3.17 -22.40
CA ALA A 296 -17.21 1.72 -22.43
C ALA A 296 -16.15 1.34 -23.47
N GLY A 297 -15.55 0.16 -23.34
CA GLY A 297 -14.59 -0.40 -24.31
C GLY A 297 -13.12 -0.04 -24.04
N LEU A 298 -12.76 0.32 -22.81
CA LEU A 298 -11.39 0.70 -22.42
C LEU A 298 -10.58 -0.49 -21.88
N ASP A 299 -9.29 -0.59 -22.25
CA ASP A 299 -8.38 -1.64 -21.74
C ASP A 299 -7.82 -1.31 -20.35
N GLU A 300 -8.51 -1.78 -19.30
CA GLU A 300 -8.22 -1.56 -17.88
C GLU A 300 -7.95 -0.07 -17.53
N PRO A 301 -8.99 0.79 -17.50
CA PRO A 301 -8.87 2.18 -17.08
C PRO A 301 -8.56 2.27 -15.58
N THR A 302 -7.30 2.57 -15.22
CA THR A 302 -6.85 2.64 -13.81
C THR A 302 -6.47 4.04 -13.32
N GLY A 303 -6.76 5.09 -14.10
CA GLY A 303 -6.68 6.49 -13.64
C GLY A 303 -7.77 7.40 -14.22
N LEU A 304 -8.23 8.36 -13.40
CA LEU A 304 -9.29 9.31 -13.74
C LEU A 304 -9.01 10.73 -13.21
N ILE A 305 -9.28 11.74 -14.04
CA ILE A 305 -9.52 13.14 -13.61
C ILE A 305 -10.78 13.64 -14.32
N ALA A 306 -11.76 14.15 -13.58
CA ALA A 306 -12.96 14.74 -14.17
C ALA A 306 -12.89 16.28 -14.11
N ASP A 307 -12.91 16.94 -15.27
CA ASP A 307 -13.02 18.41 -15.33
C ASP A 307 -14.48 18.82 -15.08
N SER A 308 -15.43 17.98 -15.50
CA SER A 308 -16.87 18.16 -15.32
C SER A 308 -17.62 16.83 -15.50
N ALA A 309 -18.94 16.86 -15.35
CA ALA A 309 -19.88 15.80 -15.75
C ALA A 309 -19.71 15.29 -17.20
N ARG A 310 -19.12 16.15 -18.06
CA ARG A 310 -19.09 16.07 -19.53
C ARG A 310 -17.68 15.97 -20.13
N ARG A 311 -16.61 16.09 -19.32
CA ARG A 311 -15.22 15.98 -19.76
C ARG A 311 -14.39 15.23 -18.74
N ILE A 312 -13.90 14.05 -19.12
CA ILE A 312 -13.19 13.14 -18.22
C ILE A 312 -11.91 12.66 -18.90
N HIS A 313 -10.79 12.80 -18.19
CA HIS A 313 -9.48 12.30 -18.60
C HIS A 313 -9.33 10.89 -18.03
N VAL A 314 -9.12 9.91 -18.90
CA VAL A 314 -9.05 8.49 -18.54
C VAL A 314 -7.71 7.92 -18.97
N ALA A 315 -6.97 7.36 -18.01
CA ALA A 315 -5.77 6.58 -18.27
C ALA A 315 -6.10 5.09 -18.30
N HIS A 316 -5.82 4.45 -19.42
CA HIS A 316 -5.96 3.01 -19.64
C HIS A 316 -4.65 2.47 -20.26
N ARG A 317 -4.47 1.14 -20.39
CA ARG A 317 -3.15 0.56 -20.72
C ARG A 317 -2.38 1.21 -21.90
N PRO A 318 -3.00 1.56 -23.05
CA PRO A 318 -2.26 2.05 -24.22
C PRO A 318 -1.90 3.55 -24.22
N GLU A 319 -2.72 4.41 -23.59
CA GLU A 319 -2.67 5.88 -23.76
C GLU A 319 -3.48 6.65 -22.68
N ILE A 320 -3.53 7.98 -22.75
CA ILE A 320 -4.48 8.80 -21.98
C ILE A 320 -5.46 9.44 -22.96
N LEU A 321 -6.76 9.27 -22.68
CA LEU A 321 -7.87 9.80 -23.46
C LEU A 321 -8.52 10.97 -22.72
N ARG A 322 -8.90 12.01 -23.47
CA ARG A 322 -9.91 12.99 -23.06
C ARG A 322 -11.23 12.56 -23.68
N ALA A 323 -12.12 12.00 -22.86
CA ALA A 323 -13.47 11.61 -23.24
C ALA A 323 -14.42 12.80 -23.03
N GLU A 324 -15.19 13.16 -24.05
CA GLU A 324 -16.07 14.33 -24.04
C GLU A 324 -17.48 14.02 -24.57
N ASP A 325 -18.45 14.42 -23.75
CA ASP A 325 -19.88 14.59 -24.01
C ASP A 325 -20.09 15.93 -24.72
N LEU A 326 -20.70 15.92 -25.91
CA LEU A 326 -20.87 17.09 -26.77
C LEU A 326 -22.34 17.55 -26.87
N ASP A 327 -23.33 16.66 -26.84
CA ASP A 327 -24.75 17.04 -26.93
C ASP A 327 -25.47 17.20 -25.57
N GLY A 328 -25.06 16.48 -24.53
CA GLY A 328 -25.54 16.60 -23.16
C GLY A 328 -26.33 15.40 -22.63
N ASP A 329 -26.38 14.27 -23.35
CA ASP A 329 -27.13 13.08 -22.91
C ASP A 329 -26.49 12.34 -21.69
N GLY A 330 -25.22 12.64 -21.38
CA GLY A 330 -24.47 12.08 -20.26
C GLY A 330 -23.55 10.90 -20.60
N ALA A 331 -23.45 10.51 -21.88
CA ALA A 331 -22.43 9.65 -22.47
C ALA A 331 -21.29 10.47 -23.12
N ALA A 332 -20.30 9.82 -23.75
CA ALA A 332 -19.20 10.49 -24.45
C ALA A 332 -19.04 9.99 -25.90
N GLU A 333 -19.13 10.91 -26.85
CA GLU A 333 -19.09 10.64 -28.29
C GLU A 333 -17.65 10.68 -28.82
N THR A 334 -16.77 11.39 -28.13
CA THR A 334 -15.41 11.67 -28.61
C THR A 334 -14.34 11.31 -27.59
N PHE A 335 -13.24 10.74 -28.10
CA PHE A 335 -12.11 10.26 -27.31
C PHE A 335 -10.81 10.78 -27.94
N GLY A 336 -10.33 11.93 -27.48
CA GLY A 336 -9.09 12.54 -27.97
C GLY A 336 -7.87 11.99 -27.23
N VAL A 337 -6.91 11.42 -27.96
CA VAL A 337 -5.62 11.00 -27.37
C VAL A 337 -4.82 12.24 -26.95
N ILE A 338 -4.36 12.26 -25.69
CA ILE A 338 -3.64 13.39 -25.06
C ILE A 338 -2.38 12.96 -24.29
N GLY A 339 -1.91 11.73 -24.50
CA GLY A 339 -0.66 11.19 -23.94
C GLY A 339 -0.48 9.73 -24.31
N GLY A 340 0.76 9.25 -24.46
CA GLY A 340 1.00 7.89 -24.97
C GLY A 340 2.47 7.52 -25.12
N ASP A 341 2.76 6.65 -26.09
CA ASP A 341 4.10 6.30 -26.58
C ASP A 341 5.07 5.59 -25.61
N TRP A 342 4.59 5.11 -24.46
CA TRP A 342 5.26 4.05 -23.67
C TRP A 342 5.13 2.65 -24.28
N GLY A 343 4.21 2.46 -25.24
CA GLY A 343 3.99 1.18 -25.90
C GLY A 343 3.27 0.14 -25.02
N LEU A 344 2.83 -0.95 -25.64
CA LEU A 344 2.02 -1.96 -24.97
C LEU A 344 2.43 -3.37 -25.37
N SER A 345 2.76 -4.18 -24.37
CA SER A 345 2.84 -5.63 -24.48
C SER A 345 1.55 -6.27 -23.96
N PRO A 346 1.15 -7.46 -24.44
CA PRO A 346 0.03 -8.23 -23.91
C PRO A 346 0.42 -8.95 -22.59
N ASN A 347 1.38 -8.42 -21.83
CA ASN A 347 1.64 -8.89 -20.48
C ASN A 347 0.52 -8.41 -19.56
N TYR A 348 -0.02 -9.32 -18.76
CA TYR A 348 -1.07 -9.00 -17.79
C TYR A 348 -0.70 -7.82 -16.86
N HIS A 349 0.57 -7.71 -16.44
CA HIS A 349 1.09 -6.64 -15.58
C HIS A 349 1.43 -5.33 -16.33
N ALA A 350 1.12 -5.21 -17.62
CA ALA A 350 1.43 -4.04 -18.43
C ALA A 350 0.58 -2.78 -18.11
N PHE A 351 0.08 -2.66 -16.88
CA PHE A 351 -0.78 -1.57 -16.39
C PHE A 351 -0.17 -0.18 -16.61
N PHE A 352 -1.05 0.84 -16.64
CA PHE A 352 -0.68 2.24 -16.50
C PHE A 352 -1.49 2.83 -15.34
N PHE A 353 -0.82 3.20 -14.26
CA PHE A 353 -1.46 3.78 -13.07
C PHE A 353 -1.44 5.31 -13.12
N GLY A 354 -2.50 5.96 -12.66
CA GLY A 354 -2.67 7.40 -12.71
C GLY A 354 -3.98 7.86 -12.07
N LEU A 355 -4.43 9.10 -12.24
CA LEU A 355 -3.69 10.25 -12.78
C LEU A 355 -3.59 11.31 -11.68
N ALA A 356 -2.44 11.96 -11.58
CA ALA A 356 -2.31 13.23 -10.87
C ALA A 356 -2.21 14.37 -11.91
N ARG A 357 -2.61 15.59 -11.56
CA ARG A 357 -2.46 16.80 -12.39
C ARG A 357 -1.90 17.94 -11.55
N ASP A 358 -0.80 18.54 -12.00
CA ASP A 358 -0.18 19.70 -11.32
C ASP A 358 -0.89 21.02 -11.66
N ALA A 359 -0.50 22.09 -10.96
CA ALA A 359 -1.03 23.44 -11.19
C ALA A 359 -0.66 24.05 -12.57
N THR A 360 0.22 23.41 -13.35
CA THR A 360 0.52 23.77 -14.75
C THR A 360 -0.40 23.05 -15.75
N GLY A 361 -1.23 22.13 -15.27
CA GLY A 361 -2.10 21.27 -16.08
C GLY A 361 -1.40 20.02 -16.63
N ALA A 362 -0.13 19.79 -16.30
CA ALA A 362 0.57 18.57 -16.71
C ALA A 362 0.06 17.37 -15.88
N LEU A 363 -0.09 16.23 -16.55
CA LEU A 363 -0.56 14.98 -15.94
C LEU A 363 0.64 14.12 -15.52
N PHE A 364 0.44 13.26 -14.53
CA PHE A 364 1.44 12.25 -14.12
C PHE A 364 0.82 10.85 -14.08
N GLY A 365 1.59 9.87 -14.54
CA GLY A 365 1.19 8.47 -14.58
C GLY A 365 2.40 7.54 -14.71
N ALA A 366 2.23 6.28 -14.31
CA ALA A 366 3.31 5.31 -14.21
C ALA A 366 2.97 4.01 -14.98
N PRO A 367 3.53 3.81 -16.19
CA PRO A 367 3.49 2.50 -16.85
C PRO A 367 4.31 1.48 -16.06
N SER A 368 3.65 0.43 -15.59
CA SER A 368 4.26 -0.59 -14.74
C SER A 368 5.11 -1.59 -15.52
N LEU A 369 6.01 -2.27 -14.80
CA LEU A 369 6.85 -3.33 -15.35
C LEU A 369 6.01 -4.56 -15.72
N GLU A 370 6.35 -5.19 -16.84
CA GLU A 370 5.89 -6.54 -17.13
C GLU A 370 6.40 -7.55 -16.08
N SER A 371 5.66 -8.64 -15.88
CA SER A 371 6.14 -9.79 -15.10
C SER A 371 5.80 -11.10 -15.80
N THR A 372 6.75 -12.03 -15.80
CA THR A 372 6.48 -13.43 -16.20
C THR A 372 6.54 -14.39 -15.02
N VAL A 373 6.69 -13.90 -13.78
CA VAL A 373 6.83 -14.73 -12.56
C VAL A 373 5.69 -15.76 -12.47
N THR A 374 4.44 -15.30 -12.56
CA THR A 374 3.22 -16.12 -12.46
C THR A 374 2.88 -16.93 -13.71
N SER A 375 3.59 -16.74 -14.83
CA SER A 375 3.27 -17.38 -16.11
C SER A 375 3.65 -18.87 -16.14
N GLY A 376 2.81 -19.70 -16.75
CA GLY A 376 3.11 -21.12 -17.00
C GLY A 376 4.21 -21.33 -18.06
N PRO A 377 4.75 -22.57 -18.21
CA PRO A 377 5.83 -22.85 -19.17
C PRO A 377 5.47 -22.51 -20.62
N GLU A 378 4.26 -22.86 -21.07
CA GLU A 378 3.76 -22.56 -22.42
C GLU A 378 3.65 -21.05 -22.66
N GLN A 379 3.11 -20.32 -21.68
CA GLN A 379 3.04 -18.86 -21.73
C GLN A 379 4.45 -18.26 -21.84
N LYS A 380 5.40 -18.72 -21.01
CA LYS A 380 6.81 -18.29 -21.05
C LYS A 380 7.49 -18.58 -22.40
N ALA A 381 7.15 -19.70 -23.06
CA ALA A 381 7.67 -20.04 -24.39
C ALA A 381 7.07 -19.19 -25.52
N ALA A 382 5.76 -18.88 -25.45
CA ALA A 382 5.09 -18.01 -26.42
C ALA A 382 5.50 -16.53 -26.25
N TYR A 383 5.74 -16.10 -25.02
CA TYR A 383 5.87 -14.69 -24.62
C TYR A 383 6.88 -13.82 -25.41
N PRO A 384 8.09 -14.30 -25.78
CA PRO A 384 9.02 -13.54 -26.61
C PRO A 384 8.47 -13.20 -28.01
N ASN A 385 7.53 -14.02 -28.52
CA ASN A 385 6.97 -13.92 -29.87
C ASN A 385 5.60 -13.22 -29.91
N LEU A 386 5.05 -12.82 -28.76
CA LEU A 386 3.78 -12.09 -28.71
C LEU A 386 3.91 -10.70 -29.37
N PRO A 387 2.88 -10.23 -30.11
CA PRO A 387 2.90 -8.92 -30.76
C PRO A 387 2.87 -7.79 -29.71
N VAL A 388 3.54 -6.67 -30.00
CA VAL A 388 3.57 -5.49 -29.12
C VAL A 388 3.39 -4.19 -29.93
N ARG A 389 2.86 -3.15 -29.28
CA ARG A 389 2.81 -1.77 -29.80
C ARG A 389 4.08 -1.03 -29.37
N GLY A 390 4.86 -0.54 -30.34
CA GLY A 390 6.13 0.16 -30.08
C GLY A 390 7.37 -0.74 -30.09
N PRO A 391 8.56 -0.21 -29.83
CA PRO A 391 9.80 -0.99 -29.80
C PRO A 391 9.83 -1.93 -28.58
N ARG A 392 10.44 -3.11 -28.73
CA ARG A 392 10.62 -4.08 -27.64
C ARG A 392 12.08 -4.28 -27.29
N SER A 393 12.38 -4.37 -25.99
CA SER A 393 13.67 -4.83 -25.48
C SER A 393 13.47 -5.88 -24.40
N LEU A 394 13.77 -7.15 -24.71
CA LEU A 394 13.80 -8.23 -23.72
C LEU A 394 15.06 -8.19 -22.85
N GLY A 395 16.02 -7.29 -23.09
CA GLY A 395 17.25 -7.22 -22.31
C GLY A 395 17.00 -6.92 -20.82
N ASP A 396 17.66 -7.67 -19.96
CA ASP A 396 17.68 -7.45 -18.51
C ASP A 396 18.73 -6.40 -18.13
N VAL A 397 18.57 -5.75 -16.97
CA VAL A 397 19.50 -4.73 -16.45
C VAL A 397 20.02 -5.21 -15.10
N LEU A 398 21.32 -5.49 -15.01
CA LEU A 398 21.94 -6.29 -13.94
C LEU A 398 21.34 -7.71 -13.85
N GLU A 399 20.71 -8.07 -12.73
CA GLU A 399 20.20 -9.41 -12.47
C GLU A 399 18.73 -9.54 -12.90
N PHE A 400 18.38 -10.64 -13.59
CA PHE A 400 16.97 -10.88 -13.91
C PHE A 400 16.19 -11.32 -12.67
N SER A 401 15.19 -10.51 -12.30
CA SER A 401 14.43 -10.63 -11.06
C SER A 401 12.99 -11.12 -11.22
N GLY A 402 12.54 -11.36 -12.46
CA GLY A 402 11.17 -11.73 -12.80
C GLY A 402 10.36 -10.63 -13.49
N HIS A 403 10.72 -9.35 -13.28
CA HIS A 403 10.07 -8.19 -13.89
C HIS A 403 10.94 -7.54 -14.96
N ARG A 404 10.30 -7.00 -16.00
CA ARG A 404 10.97 -6.39 -17.17
C ARG A 404 10.31 -5.07 -17.55
N SER A 405 11.08 -4.21 -18.21
CA SER A 405 10.61 -2.98 -18.87
C SER A 405 10.71 -3.19 -20.38
N GLU A 406 9.73 -3.86 -21.00
CA GLU A 406 9.90 -4.38 -22.36
C GLU A 406 9.55 -3.38 -23.45
N THR A 407 8.61 -2.48 -23.20
CA THR A 407 8.37 -1.28 -24.02
C THR A 407 8.87 -0.03 -23.28
N PRO A 408 9.06 1.11 -23.98
CA PRO A 408 9.63 2.32 -23.39
C PRO A 408 8.98 2.77 -22.08
N TRP A 409 9.80 3.36 -21.21
CA TRP A 409 9.35 4.02 -19.97
C TRP A 409 8.68 3.12 -18.91
N ARG A 410 8.54 1.81 -19.11
CA ARG A 410 8.00 0.93 -18.05
C ARG A 410 8.92 0.93 -16.83
N GLY A 411 8.33 1.11 -15.65
CA GLY A 411 9.07 1.36 -14.40
C GLY A 411 9.55 2.81 -14.22
N TRP A 412 8.99 3.76 -14.98
CA TRP A 412 9.18 5.20 -14.78
C TRP A 412 7.88 5.87 -14.31
N MET A 413 8.03 7.03 -13.69
CA MET A 413 7.02 8.08 -13.66
C MET A 413 7.14 8.90 -14.94
N LEU A 414 6.05 9.07 -15.66
CA LEU A 414 5.93 9.98 -16.79
C LEU A 414 5.22 11.26 -16.37
N ARG A 415 5.70 12.40 -16.89
CA ARG A 415 5.01 13.67 -16.90
C ARG A 415 4.48 13.90 -18.32
N ILE A 416 3.18 14.05 -18.47
CA ILE A 416 2.53 14.32 -19.76
C ILE A 416 2.16 15.80 -19.78
N THR A 417 2.76 16.57 -20.68
CA THR A 417 2.56 18.01 -20.74
C THR A 417 1.18 18.38 -21.30
N PRO A 418 0.69 19.63 -21.11
CA PRO A 418 -0.63 20.04 -21.64
C PRO A 418 -0.79 19.94 -23.16
N ASP A 419 0.32 19.93 -23.91
CA ASP A 419 0.40 19.66 -25.35
C ASP A 419 0.51 18.15 -25.71
N GLY A 420 0.39 17.27 -24.71
CA GLY A 420 0.27 15.82 -24.87
C GLY A 420 1.58 15.04 -25.00
N ARG A 421 2.74 15.67 -24.81
CA ARG A 421 4.05 15.00 -24.90
C ARG A 421 4.37 14.28 -23.59
N SER A 422 4.71 13.01 -23.69
CA SER A 422 5.20 12.21 -22.56
C SER A 422 6.70 12.43 -22.33
N GLU A 423 7.05 12.97 -21.16
CA GLU A 423 8.41 13.27 -20.71
C GLU A 423 8.78 12.33 -19.55
N PRO A 424 9.95 11.65 -19.56
CA PRO A 424 10.41 10.85 -18.43
C PRO A 424 10.72 11.75 -17.23
N PHE A 425 10.08 11.48 -16.09
CA PHE A 425 10.20 12.33 -14.89
C PHE A 425 11.09 11.70 -13.82
N ALA A 426 10.80 10.46 -13.42
CA ALA A 426 11.56 9.72 -12.41
C ALA A 426 11.58 8.23 -12.76
N SER A 427 12.54 7.49 -12.23
CA SER A 427 12.85 6.11 -12.63
C SER A 427 12.84 5.13 -11.45
N GLY A 428 12.85 3.84 -11.75
CA GLY A 428 13.07 2.79 -10.75
C GLY A 428 11.82 2.34 -9.99
N PHE A 429 10.63 2.49 -10.58
CA PHE A 429 9.38 1.92 -10.05
C PHE A 429 9.19 0.46 -10.47
N ARG A 430 8.42 -0.31 -9.69
CA ARG A 430 8.09 -1.71 -10.00
C ARG A 430 6.63 -1.88 -10.41
N GLN A 431 5.71 -1.55 -9.51
CA GLN A 431 4.25 -1.54 -9.68
C GLN A 431 3.71 -0.33 -8.89
N ALA A 432 3.76 0.85 -9.50
CA ALA A 432 3.41 2.12 -8.86
C ALA A 432 1.87 2.30 -8.76
N ASN A 433 1.21 1.41 -8.03
CA ASN A 433 -0.25 1.25 -7.96
C ASN A 433 -1.01 2.42 -7.30
N GLY A 434 -0.35 3.54 -7.00
CA GLY A 434 -0.97 4.73 -6.45
C GLY A 434 -0.14 5.98 -6.71
N LEU A 435 -0.80 7.06 -7.08
CA LEU A 435 -0.21 8.39 -7.32
C LEU A 435 -1.11 9.45 -6.69
N GLY A 436 -0.52 10.53 -6.17
CA GLY A 436 -1.27 11.67 -5.64
C GLY A 436 -0.38 12.89 -5.42
N LEU A 437 -0.99 14.08 -5.39
CA LEU A 437 -0.30 15.30 -4.99
C LEU A 437 -0.69 15.66 -3.54
N SER A 438 0.31 16.12 -2.79
CA SER A 438 0.10 16.91 -1.58
C SER A 438 -0.65 18.22 -1.89
N PRO A 439 -1.30 18.85 -0.89
CA PRO A 439 -1.93 20.18 -1.06
C PRO A 439 -0.96 21.26 -1.60
N GLU A 440 0.33 21.12 -1.31
CA GLU A 440 1.43 21.98 -1.76
C GLU A 440 1.90 21.67 -3.19
N GLY A 441 1.36 20.62 -3.82
CA GLY A 441 1.65 20.23 -5.20
C GLY A 441 2.84 19.27 -5.40
N ALA A 442 3.54 18.87 -4.33
CA ALA A 442 4.59 17.86 -4.42
C ALA A 442 3.98 16.47 -4.69
N LEU A 443 4.56 15.75 -5.66
CA LEU A 443 4.10 14.44 -6.13
C LEU A 443 4.59 13.31 -5.21
N PHE A 444 3.69 12.40 -4.89
CA PHE A 444 4.04 11.12 -4.26
C PHE A 444 3.44 9.96 -5.04
N ALA A 445 4.06 8.79 -4.88
CA ALA A 445 3.57 7.53 -5.38
C ALA A 445 3.67 6.44 -4.30
N THR A 446 2.92 5.36 -4.47
CA THR A 446 3.08 4.13 -3.70
C THR A 446 3.50 3.00 -4.64
N ASP A 447 4.47 2.19 -4.23
CA ASP A 447 5.01 1.09 -5.04
C ASP A 447 4.85 -0.25 -4.30
N ASN A 448 4.59 -1.35 -5.02
CA ASN A 448 4.38 -2.67 -4.42
C ASN A 448 5.70 -3.45 -4.28
N GLN A 449 5.87 -4.14 -3.16
CA GLN A 449 7.14 -4.78 -2.80
C GLN A 449 7.57 -5.88 -3.77
N GLY A 450 8.85 -6.23 -3.70
CA GLY A 450 9.41 -7.30 -4.49
C GLY A 450 10.89 -7.12 -4.71
N ASP A 451 11.30 -7.54 -5.89
CA ASP A 451 12.62 -7.35 -6.45
C ASP A 451 13.02 -5.87 -6.44
N TYR A 452 14.21 -5.58 -5.90
CA TYR A 452 14.73 -4.23 -5.65
C TYR A 452 13.80 -3.30 -4.83
N LYS A 453 12.74 -3.85 -4.21
CA LYS A 453 11.67 -3.14 -3.49
C LYS A 453 11.42 -3.83 -2.14
N PRO A 454 12.29 -3.60 -1.13
CA PRO A 454 12.33 -4.41 0.08
C PRO A 454 11.02 -4.45 0.89
N SER A 455 10.27 -3.35 0.88
CA SER A 455 8.89 -3.24 1.37
C SER A 455 8.12 -2.21 0.55
N THR A 456 6.82 -2.13 0.82
CA THR A 456 5.92 -1.09 0.32
C THR A 456 6.22 0.26 0.99
N GLY A 457 5.63 1.35 0.50
CA GLY A 457 5.76 2.66 1.12
C GLY A 457 5.19 3.80 0.28
N LEU A 458 5.23 5.00 0.87
CA LEU A 458 4.92 6.29 0.24
C LEU A 458 6.23 6.98 -0.14
N LEU A 459 6.43 7.20 -1.45
CA LEU A 459 7.65 7.76 -2.04
C LEU A 459 7.39 9.20 -2.49
N HIS A 460 8.22 10.15 -2.07
CA HIS A 460 8.24 11.50 -2.64
C HIS A 460 9.00 11.49 -3.97
N VAL A 461 8.34 11.93 -5.06
CA VAL A 461 8.83 11.80 -6.43
C VAL A 461 9.11 13.18 -7.05
N ALA A 462 10.36 13.39 -7.45
CA ALA A 462 10.88 14.59 -8.08
C ALA A 462 11.66 14.22 -9.36
N ALA A 463 11.93 15.22 -10.20
CA ALA A 463 12.60 15.02 -11.49
C ALA A 463 14.02 14.44 -11.31
N GLY A 464 14.33 13.35 -12.02
CA GLY A 464 15.62 12.67 -12.01
C GLY A 464 15.81 11.61 -10.91
N ASP A 465 14.84 11.42 -10.01
CA ASP A 465 14.91 10.42 -8.95
C ASP A 465 15.07 8.98 -9.49
N PHE A 466 15.68 8.12 -8.67
CA PHE A 466 15.71 6.67 -8.86
C PHE A 466 15.22 5.95 -7.60
N HIS A 467 14.11 5.23 -7.72
CA HIS A 467 13.44 4.57 -6.58
C HIS A 467 13.74 3.06 -6.46
N GLY A 468 14.72 2.53 -7.21
CA GLY A 468 15.35 1.24 -6.91
C GLY A 468 15.34 0.18 -8.02
N HIS A 469 14.33 0.10 -8.89
CA HIS A 469 14.23 -1.01 -9.85
C HIS A 469 15.03 -0.77 -11.16
N PRO A 470 16.08 -1.55 -11.47
CA PRO A 470 17.00 -1.25 -12.58
C PRO A 470 16.40 -1.39 -13.98
N SER A 471 15.42 -2.28 -14.19
CA SER A 471 14.98 -2.68 -15.55
C SER A 471 14.54 -1.52 -16.45
N GLY A 472 13.97 -0.45 -15.87
CA GLY A 472 13.57 0.74 -16.64
C GLY A 472 14.74 1.59 -17.17
N LEU A 473 15.94 1.48 -16.59
CA LEU A 473 17.08 2.35 -16.89
C LEU A 473 17.62 2.18 -18.32
N LYS A 474 17.37 1.06 -19.00
CA LYS A 474 17.77 0.87 -20.41
C LYS A 474 17.05 1.80 -21.41
N TRP A 475 16.03 2.54 -20.94
CA TRP A 475 15.37 3.61 -21.69
C TRP A 475 15.86 5.01 -21.27
N GLU A 476 16.76 5.12 -20.28
CA GLU A 476 17.39 6.38 -19.87
C GLU A 476 18.25 6.95 -21.02
N PRO A 477 18.07 8.22 -21.43
CA PRO A 477 18.89 8.83 -22.46
C PRO A 477 20.39 8.81 -22.08
N GLY A 478 21.21 8.13 -22.87
CA GLY A 478 22.64 7.95 -22.59
C GLY A 478 22.98 6.77 -21.66
N HIS A 479 22.05 5.84 -21.43
CA HIS A 479 22.29 4.61 -20.67
C HIS A 479 23.51 3.81 -21.19
N ASP A 480 24.50 3.60 -20.32
CA ASP A 480 25.58 2.65 -20.51
C ASP A 480 25.39 1.45 -19.55
N PRO A 481 25.09 0.23 -20.06
CA PRO A 481 25.00 -0.96 -19.24
C PRO A 481 26.30 -1.31 -18.50
N ALA A 482 27.47 -0.94 -19.04
CA ALA A 482 28.77 -1.25 -18.45
C ALA A 482 29.12 -0.35 -17.25
N ALA A 483 28.45 0.79 -17.10
CA ALA A 483 28.61 1.70 -15.97
C ALA A 483 27.77 1.30 -14.73
N LEU A 484 26.92 0.28 -14.82
CA LEU A 484 26.00 -0.12 -13.74
C LEU A 484 26.59 -1.19 -12.80
N SER A 485 26.38 -0.98 -11.51
CA SER A 485 26.62 -1.97 -10.45
C SER A 485 25.53 -1.88 -9.37
N LEU A 486 25.34 -2.95 -8.60
CA LEU A 486 24.35 -2.95 -7.50
C LEU A 486 24.64 -1.84 -6.47
N GLU A 487 25.92 -1.58 -6.18
CA GLU A 487 26.33 -0.51 -5.28
C GLU A 487 26.09 0.88 -5.88
N GLY A 488 26.36 1.08 -7.18
CA GLY A 488 26.07 2.33 -7.87
C GLY A 488 24.59 2.68 -7.83
N LEU A 489 23.71 1.69 -8.01
CA LEU A 489 22.27 1.86 -7.89
C LEU A 489 21.81 2.10 -6.45
N TRP A 490 22.38 1.40 -5.47
CA TRP A 490 22.11 1.62 -4.05
C TRP A 490 22.54 3.02 -3.58
N ARG A 491 23.64 3.56 -4.12
CA ARG A 491 24.08 4.96 -3.92
C ARG A 491 23.16 5.98 -4.62
N ARG A 492 22.49 5.60 -5.72
CA ARG A 492 21.49 6.43 -6.45
C ARG A 492 20.07 6.30 -5.86
N LEU A 493 19.82 5.35 -4.96
CA LEU A 493 18.49 5.04 -4.42
C LEU A 493 17.95 6.16 -3.52
N LYS A 494 16.79 6.71 -3.90
CA LYS A 494 15.91 7.49 -3.02
C LYS A 494 14.87 6.57 -2.38
N THR A 495 15.03 6.32 -1.08
CA THR A 495 14.10 5.54 -0.26
C THR A 495 12.72 6.20 -0.13
N PRO A 496 11.68 5.44 0.29
CA PRO A 496 10.40 6.02 0.65
C PRO A 496 10.53 7.13 1.69
N ALA A 497 9.62 8.11 1.64
CA ALA A 497 9.45 9.07 2.73
C ALA A 497 8.88 8.35 3.95
N VAL A 498 7.87 7.50 3.74
CA VAL A 498 7.37 6.59 4.78
C VAL A 498 7.39 5.17 4.22
N VAL A 499 8.23 4.30 4.79
CA VAL A 499 8.16 2.86 4.54
C VAL A 499 6.90 2.33 5.20
N PHE A 500 6.16 1.48 4.49
CA PHE A 500 5.05 0.71 5.04
C PHE A 500 5.58 -0.74 5.23
N PRO A 501 5.91 -1.18 6.45
CA PRO A 501 6.48 -2.51 6.63
C PRO A 501 5.50 -3.60 6.18
N HIS A 502 5.94 -4.36 5.19
CA HIS A 502 5.13 -5.38 4.53
C HIS A 502 4.61 -6.42 5.54
N GLY A 503 3.29 -6.54 5.63
CA GLY A 503 2.56 -7.34 6.60
C GLY A 503 1.68 -6.48 7.51
N PRO A 504 2.23 -5.89 8.60
CA PRO A 504 1.48 -5.04 9.50
C PRO A 504 0.81 -3.85 8.78
N MET A 505 1.55 -3.15 7.92
CA MET A 505 1.08 -2.02 7.12
C MET A 505 0.67 -2.43 5.70
N GLY A 506 0.08 -3.62 5.56
CA GLY A 506 -0.53 -4.09 4.33
C GLY A 506 0.40 -4.95 3.45
N GLN A 507 0.05 -5.11 2.19
CA GLN A 507 0.72 -5.99 1.24
C GLN A 507 1.04 -5.29 -0.09
N SER A 508 0.09 -4.54 -0.62
CA SER A 508 0.11 -3.87 -1.91
C SER A 508 -0.75 -2.59 -1.81
N PRO A 509 -0.16 -1.44 -1.43
CA PRO A 509 -0.87 -0.18 -1.34
C PRO A 509 -1.38 0.27 -2.72
N GLY A 510 -2.42 1.08 -2.69
CA GLY A 510 -2.96 1.80 -3.81
C GLY A 510 -2.86 3.31 -3.64
N GLN A 511 -3.83 4.04 -4.20
CA GLN A 511 -3.81 5.49 -4.33
C GLN A 511 -3.70 6.23 -2.97
N PRO A 512 -2.67 7.07 -2.75
CA PRO A 512 -2.57 7.94 -1.58
C PRO A 512 -3.42 9.21 -1.75
N VAL A 513 -4.19 9.55 -0.72
CA VAL A 513 -5.02 10.78 -0.70
C VAL A 513 -4.88 11.52 0.62
N TRP A 514 -4.82 12.86 0.56
CA TRP A 514 -4.69 13.72 1.73
C TRP A 514 -6.07 14.11 2.27
N ASP A 515 -6.23 14.08 3.59
CA ASP A 515 -7.40 14.67 4.25
C ASP A 515 -7.34 16.20 4.14
N THR A 516 -7.96 16.72 3.09
CA THR A 516 -8.21 18.14 2.85
C THR A 516 -9.57 18.59 3.38
N THR A 517 -10.29 17.73 4.12
CA THR A 517 -11.67 17.97 4.61
C THR A 517 -11.75 18.93 5.79
N ARG A 518 -10.60 19.38 6.32
CA ARG A 518 -10.47 20.33 7.45
C ARG A 518 -11.18 19.87 8.73
N GLY A 519 -11.17 18.56 8.97
CA GLY A 519 -11.72 17.94 10.18
C GLY A 519 -13.07 17.26 10.01
N ALA A 520 -13.71 17.33 8.83
CA ALA A 520 -14.94 16.57 8.57
C ALA A 520 -14.71 15.04 8.54
N PHE A 521 -13.47 14.59 8.29
CA PHE A 521 -13.04 13.19 8.46
C PHE A 521 -12.39 12.90 9.83
N GLY A 522 -12.51 13.79 10.82
CA GLY A 522 -11.99 13.62 12.16
C GLY A 522 -10.61 14.26 12.39
N PRO A 523 -9.84 13.80 13.41
CA PRO A 523 -8.70 14.54 13.96
C PRO A 523 -7.39 14.45 13.14
N TYR A 524 -7.47 14.12 11.85
CA TYR A 524 -6.32 13.74 11.00
C TYR A 524 -6.08 14.67 9.79
N ALA A 525 -6.64 15.88 9.81
CA ALA A 525 -6.51 16.86 8.73
C ALA A 525 -5.04 17.07 8.31
N GLY A 526 -4.79 17.03 7.00
CA GLY A 526 -3.46 17.10 6.38
C GLY A 526 -2.70 15.77 6.30
N GLN A 527 -3.16 14.69 6.95
CA GLN A 527 -2.54 13.36 6.86
C GLN A 527 -2.98 12.60 5.60
N VAL A 528 -2.19 11.60 5.23
CA VAL A 528 -2.39 10.76 4.03
C VAL A 528 -3.09 9.47 4.41
N PHE A 529 -4.07 9.07 3.62
CA PHE A 529 -4.77 7.78 3.72
C PHE A 529 -4.48 6.96 2.46
N VAL A 530 -4.19 5.67 2.66
CA VAL A 530 -3.81 4.74 1.59
C VAL A 530 -4.58 3.44 1.77
N GLY A 531 -5.44 3.10 0.81
CA GLY A 531 -6.07 1.78 0.76
C GLY A 531 -5.07 0.71 0.32
N ASP A 532 -5.12 -0.47 0.94
CA ASP A 532 -4.26 -1.62 0.63
C ASP A 532 -5.07 -2.87 0.25
N TYR A 533 -4.54 -3.64 -0.71
CA TYR A 533 -5.18 -4.85 -1.23
C TYR A 533 -5.53 -5.89 -0.14
N SER A 534 -4.79 -5.95 0.97
CA SER A 534 -4.97 -6.91 2.07
C SER A 534 -6.01 -6.53 3.13
N ARG A 535 -7.03 -5.74 2.75
CA ARG A 535 -8.11 -5.25 3.63
C ARG A 535 -7.54 -4.42 4.79
N LEU A 536 -6.84 -3.34 4.42
CA LEU A 536 -6.30 -2.35 5.37
C LEU A 536 -6.42 -0.94 4.75
N VAL A 537 -6.67 0.06 5.59
CA VAL A 537 -6.29 1.45 5.29
C VAL A 537 -5.11 1.81 6.18
N VAL A 538 -4.03 2.30 5.57
CA VAL A 538 -2.87 2.86 6.26
C VAL A 538 -3.05 4.38 6.33
N ARG A 539 -2.88 4.95 7.53
CA ARG A 539 -2.78 6.40 7.74
C ARG A 539 -1.30 6.75 7.87
N ALA A 540 -0.86 7.82 7.22
CA ALA A 540 0.53 8.27 7.23
C ALA A 540 0.64 9.78 7.45
N GLU A 541 1.59 10.18 8.28
CA GLU A 541 1.94 11.57 8.55
C GLU A 541 3.31 11.88 7.93
N LEU A 542 3.41 13.03 7.27
CA LEU A 542 4.64 13.50 6.63
C LEU A 542 5.23 14.72 7.35
N GLU A 543 6.56 14.80 7.33
CA GLU A 543 7.34 16.00 7.63
C GLU A 543 8.56 16.11 6.72
N GLU A 544 8.99 17.34 6.42
CA GLU A 544 10.25 17.60 5.74
C GLU A 544 11.31 18.00 6.77
N VAL A 545 12.39 17.21 6.84
CA VAL A 545 13.50 17.41 7.77
C VAL A 545 14.77 17.67 6.99
N ALA A 546 15.31 18.88 7.12
CA ALA A 546 16.56 19.32 6.48
C ALA A 546 16.64 18.96 4.98
N GLY A 547 15.58 19.29 4.21
CA GLY A 547 15.51 19.02 2.77
C GLY A 547 15.21 17.58 2.40
N THR A 548 14.54 16.81 3.27
CA THR A 548 14.22 15.39 3.03
C THR A 548 12.87 15.04 3.65
N TRP A 549 11.96 14.55 2.81
CA TRP A 549 10.66 14.04 3.24
C TRP A 549 10.81 12.74 4.01
N GLN A 550 10.13 12.67 5.15
CA GLN A 550 10.03 11.48 5.98
C GLN A 550 8.76 11.50 6.83
N GLY A 551 8.60 10.56 7.78
CA GLY A 551 7.48 10.58 8.73
C GLY A 551 7.02 9.20 9.19
N ALA A 552 5.76 9.11 9.60
CA ALA A 552 5.20 7.95 10.30
C ALA A 552 4.02 7.31 9.55
N CYS A 553 3.74 6.04 9.84
CA CYS A 553 2.50 5.35 9.46
C CYS A 553 1.88 4.53 10.60
N PHE A 554 0.57 4.35 10.49
CA PHE A 554 -0.34 3.74 11.45
C PHE A 554 -1.32 2.83 10.67
N PRO A 555 -1.72 1.65 11.17
CA PRO A 555 -2.97 1.06 10.70
C PRO A 555 -4.11 1.98 11.11
N PHE A 556 -5.19 2.02 10.33
CA PHE A 556 -6.32 2.92 10.59
C PHE A 556 -7.67 2.19 10.54
N LEU A 557 -7.92 1.41 9.48
CA LEU A 557 -9.12 0.58 9.32
C LEU A 557 -8.74 -0.82 8.82
N GLY A 558 -9.45 -1.87 9.24
CA GLY A 558 -9.23 -3.26 8.82
C GLY A 558 -8.38 -4.11 9.77
N ARG A 559 -7.86 -3.52 10.85
CA ARG A 559 -7.38 -4.24 12.06
C ARG A 559 -8.35 -4.10 13.24
N ASN A 560 -9.21 -3.09 13.17
CA ASN A 560 -10.16 -2.60 14.16
C ASN A 560 -11.57 -2.43 13.54
N ASP A 561 -11.90 -3.16 12.46
CA ASP A 561 -13.16 -2.98 11.67
C ASP A 561 -14.42 -3.55 12.36
N ALA A 562 -14.47 -3.45 13.69
CA ALA A 562 -15.54 -3.92 14.55
C ALA A 562 -15.76 -2.93 15.72
N PRO A 563 -16.90 -3.01 16.42
CA PRO A 563 -17.12 -2.23 17.65
C PRO A 563 -16.03 -2.51 18.70
N PRO A 564 -15.57 -1.49 19.44
CA PRO A 564 -16.14 -0.14 19.54
C PRO A 564 -15.61 0.87 18.52
N HIS A 565 -14.69 0.52 17.60
CA HIS A 565 -13.97 1.52 16.78
C HIS A 565 -14.55 1.72 15.36
N VAL A 566 -15.30 0.76 14.85
CA VAL A 566 -15.96 0.82 13.53
C VAL A 566 -17.33 0.15 13.58
N ARG A 567 -18.30 0.68 12.83
CA ARG A 567 -19.62 0.06 12.60
C ARG A 567 -20.03 0.06 11.13
N GLY A 568 -21.00 -0.78 10.78
CA GLY A 568 -21.49 -0.93 9.41
C GLY A 568 -20.90 -2.16 8.72
N ALA A 569 -20.52 -2.03 7.45
CA ALA A 569 -19.88 -3.09 6.68
C ALA A 569 -18.43 -3.34 7.13
N ARG A 570 -17.89 -4.53 6.83
CA ARG A 570 -16.43 -4.75 6.88
C ARG A 570 -15.74 -4.04 5.74
N LEU A 571 -14.48 -3.67 5.93
CA LEU A 571 -13.64 -3.17 4.83
C LEU A 571 -13.48 -4.27 3.76
N LYS A 572 -13.47 -3.92 2.46
CA LYS A 572 -13.23 -4.88 1.37
C LYS A 572 -11.74 -5.12 1.11
N SER A 573 -11.35 -6.35 0.81
CA SER A 573 -10.03 -6.61 0.21
C SER A 573 -9.99 -6.10 -1.24
N GLY A 574 -8.80 -5.79 -1.77
CA GLY A 574 -8.65 -5.14 -3.07
C GLY A 574 -8.85 -3.62 -3.08
N SER A 575 -9.24 -3.01 -1.96
CA SER A 575 -9.45 -1.57 -1.78
C SER A 575 -8.18 -0.75 -2.05
N THR A 576 -7.97 -0.31 -3.29
CA THR A 576 -6.72 0.31 -3.76
C THR A 576 -6.92 1.62 -4.53
N ARG A 577 -8.16 2.10 -4.65
CA ARG A 577 -8.48 3.42 -5.20
C ARG A 577 -9.20 4.23 -4.15
N ALA A 578 -8.88 5.52 -4.05
CA ALA A 578 -9.33 6.36 -2.95
C ALA A 578 -9.56 7.80 -3.42
N ALA A 579 -10.56 8.46 -2.83
CA ALA A 579 -10.75 9.92 -2.91
C ALA A 579 -11.61 10.38 -1.74
N PHE A 580 -11.40 11.63 -1.29
CA PHE A 580 -12.34 12.30 -0.40
C PHE A 580 -13.50 12.88 -1.22
N GLY A 581 -14.72 12.63 -0.76
CA GLY A 581 -15.94 13.17 -1.34
C GLY A 581 -16.27 14.58 -0.84
N PRO A 582 -17.20 15.29 -1.51
CA PRO A 582 -17.69 16.60 -1.09
C PRO A 582 -18.52 16.55 0.22
N ASP A 583 -18.87 15.35 0.68
CA ASP A 583 -19.49 15.05 1.98
C ASP A 583 -18.46 14.82 3.10
N GLY A 584 -17.16 15.00 2.83
CA GLY A 584 -16.07 14.77 3.78
C GLY A 584 -15.74 13.29 4.02
N ALA A 585 -16.43 12.36 3.35
CA ALA A 585 -16.22 10.93 3.50
C ALA A 585 -15.07 10.42 2.61
N LEU A 586 -14.37 9.38 3.05
CA LEU A 586 -13.35 8.69 2.26
C LEU A 586 -14.01 7.57 1.45
N TYR A 587 -14.00 7.68 0.13
CA TYR A 587 -14.52 6.64 -0.78
C TYR A 587 -13.38 5.69 -1.17
N LEU A 588 -13.66 4.38 -1.14
CA LEU A 588 -12.70 3.31 -1.38
C LEU A 588 -13.22 2.36 -2.47
N GLY A 589 -12.46 2.24 -3.55
CA GLY A 589 -12.73 1.34 -4.68
C GLY A 589 -11.91 0.05 -4.58
N ALA A 590 -12.61 -1.08 -4.65
CA ALA A 590 -12.07 -2.43 -4.55
C ALA A 590 -12.26 -3.21 -5.85
N THR A 591 -11.26 -4.04 -6.19
CA THR A 591 -11.27 -4.92 -7.36
C THR A 591 -10.61 -6.27 -7.02
N ALA A 592 -11.31 -7.36 -7.34
CA ALA A 592 -10.80 -8.72 -7.23
C ALA A 592 -9.80 -9.08 -8.35
N GLY A 593 -9.56 -8.16 -9.29
CA GLY A 593 -8.89 -8.47 -10.56
C GLY A 593 -7.43 -8.86 -10.44
N TRP A 594 -6.76 -8.52 -9.33
CA TRP A 594 -5.31 -8.62 -9.20
C TRP A 594 -4.84 -9.63 -8.12
N GLY A 595 -5.73 -10.48 -7.62
CA GLY A 595 -5.46 -11.46 -6.56
C GLY A 595 -6.73 -11.90 -5.82
N ALA A 596 -6.61 -12.31 -4.55
CA ALA A 596 -7.75 -12.68 -3.70
C ALA A 596 -8.51 -11.45 -3.13
N GLY A 597 -8.89 -10.51 -4.01
CA GLY A 597 -9.60 -9.29 -3.65
C GLY A 597 -11.13 -9.45 -3.72
N GLU A 598 -11.85 -8.39 -3.35
CA GLU A 598 -13.29 -8.24 -3.57
C GLU A 598 -13.53 -7.16 -4.65
N ASP A 599 -14.62 -7.27 -5.41
CA ASP A 599 -15.12 -6.18 -6.25
C ASP A 599 -16.12 -5.34 -5.44
N GLY A 600 -15.97 -4.01 -5.38
CA GLY A 600 -16.95 -3.14 -4.72
C GLY A 600 -16.54 -1.67 -4.61
N LEU A 601 -17.47 -0.86 -4.08
CA LEU A 601 -17.25 0.54 -3.70
C LEU A 601 -17.77 0.73 -2.28
N GLN A 602 -16.98 1.38 -1.42
CA GLN A 602 -17.36 1.69 -0.05
C GLN A 602 -17.21 3.18 0.24
N ARG A 603 -18.00 3.68 1.18
CA ARG A 603 -17.86 5.00 1.78
C ARG A 603 -17.52 4.84 3.26
N VAL A 604 -16.44 5.45 3.71
CA VAL A 604 -16.10 5.58 5.13
C VAL A 604 -16.47 6.98 5.57
N ARG A 605 -17.34 7.10 6.58
CA ARG A 605 -17.82 8.37 7.11
C ARG A 605 -17.49 8.47 8.60
N TRP A 606 -16.96 9.61 9.03
CA TRP A 606 -16.77 9.93 10.45
C TRP A 606 -18.15 10.15 11.12
N ASP A 607 -18.35 9.66 12.35
CA ASP A 607 -19.59 9.86 13.11
C ASP A 607 -19.53 10.94 14.20
N GLY A 608 -18.44 11.70 14.24
CA GLY A 608 -18.24 12.85 15.14
C GLY A 608 -17.47 12.52 16.41
N HIS A 609 -17.16 11.24 16.66
CA HIS A 609 -16.39 10.80 17.82
C HIS A 609 -14.95 10.43 17.44
N ALA A 610 -13.97 10.77 18.26
CA ALA A 610 -12.58 10.34 18.08
C ALA A 610 -12.26 9.20 19.03
N SER A 611 -11.98 7.99 18.52
CA SER A 611 -11.34 6.93 19.30
C SER A 611 -9.96 7.38 19.80
N PHE A 612 -9.50 6.83 20.93
CA PHE A 612 -8.14 7.04 21.42
C PHE A 612 -7.11 6.42 20.45
N GLU A 613 -6.26 7.26 19.86
CA GLU A 613 -5.21 6.90 18.90
C GLU A 613 -3.97 7.78 19.04
N VAL A 614 -2.83 7.29 18.52
CA VAL A 614 -1.67 8.13 18.22
C VAL A 614 -1.99 8.99 17.01
N ARG A 615 -2.38 10.24 17.24
CA ARG A 615 -2.68 11.22 16.18
C ARG A 615 -1.45 11.53 15.34
N SER A 616 -0.30 11.74 15.98
CA SER A 616 0.95 12.18 15.32
C SER A 616 2.18 11.56 15.96
N TRP A 617 3.22 11.31 15.15
CA TRP A 617 4.56 10.92 15.61
C TRP A 617 5.61 11.65 14.76
N ARG A 618 6.30 12.63 15.37
CA ARG A 618 7.25 13.53 14.71
C ARG A 618 8.63 13.52 15.38
N LEU A 619 9.67 13.84 14.62
CA LEU A 619 11.05 13.95 15.09
C LEU A 619 11.26 15.25 15.90
N THR A 620 11.95 15.16 17.04
CA THR A 620 12.51 16.33 17.77
C THR A 620 14.04 16.33 17.67
N ASP A 621 14.73 17.31 18.25
CA ASP A 621 16.20 17.36 18.18
C ASP A 621 16.88 16.28 19.05
N GLU A 622 16.22 15.88 20.15
CA GLU A 622 16.68 14.86 21.09
C GLU A 622 16.10 13.46 20.83
N GLY A 623 14.94 13.36 20.15
CA GLY A 623 14.18 12.12 20.05
C GLY A 623 12.92 12.26 19.20
N PHE A 624 11.78 11.87 19.76
CA PHE A 624 10.48 11.94 19.09
C PHE A 624 9.42 12.57 19.99
N ARG A 625 8.38 13.16 19.38
CA ARG A 625 7.14 13.54 20.07
C ARG A 625 5.96 12.74 19.50
N LEU A 626 5.22 12.09 20.38
CA LEU A 626 3.89 11.54 20.10
C LEU A 626 2.84 12.56 20.50
N THR A 627 1.73 12.64 19.76
CA THR A 627 0.50 13.29 20.25
C THR A 627 -0.70 12.37 20.03
N PHE A 628 -1.69 12.46 20.92
CA PHE A 628 -2.85 11.59 20.96
C PHE A 628 -4.14 12.33 20.54
N THR A 629 -5.21 11.58 20.27
CA THR A 629 -6.55 12.13 19.99
C THR A 629 -7.37 12.44 21.25
N GLN A 630 -7.04 11.80 22.37
CA GLN A 630 -7.60 12.02 23.71
C GLN A 630 -6.44 11.99 24.74
N PRO A 631 -6.60 12.53 25.96
CA PRO A 631 -5.59 12.40 27.00
C PRO A 631 -5.28 10.94 27.33
N ALA A 632 -4.00 10.58 27.36
CA ALA A 632 -3.54 9.27 27.81
C ALA A 632 -3.42 9.21 29.35
N ASP A 633 -3.45 8.01 29.92
CA ASP A 633 -3.26 7.79 31.36
C ASP A 633 -1.88 8.32 31.83
N PRO A 634 -1.81 9.23 32.82
CA PRO A 634 -0.55 9.84 33.25
C PRO A 634 0.47 8.86 33.85
N ALA A 635 0.02 7.77 34.50
CA ALA A 635 0.91 6.74 35.00
C ALA A 635 1.46 5.87 33.85
N HIS A 636 0.63 5.61 32.82
CA HIS A 636 1.10 4.95 31.61
C HIS A 636 2.10 5.82 30.82
N LEU A 637 1.90 7.14 30.76
CA LEU A 637 2.85 8.08 30.13
C LEU A 637 4.15 8.27 30.92
N ALA A 638 4.21 7.84 32.19
CA ALA A 638 5.41 7.91 33.02
C ALA A 638 6.27 6.63 32.96
N ASP A 639 5.82 5.57 32.28
CA ASP A 639 6.42 4.24 32.30
C ASP A 639 7.12 3.88 30.96
N PRO A 640 8.46 3.88 30.89
CA PRO A 640 9.21 3.51 29.68
C PRO A 640 8.93 2.09 29.17
N ALA A 641 8.47 1.15 30.01
CA ALA A 641 8.15 -0.20 29.58
C ALA A 641 6.93 -0.25 28.63
N ARG A 642 6.07 0.78 28.67
CA ARG A 642 4.88 0.92 27.80
C ARG A 642 5.19 1.52 26.44
N PHE A 643 6.43 1.95 26.20
CA PHE A 643 6.91 2.47 24.92
C PHE A 643 8.07 1.62 24.35
N PRO A 644 7.88 0.31 24.12
CA PRO A 644 8.90 -0.55 23.53
C PRO A 644 9.22 -0.12 22.09
N LEU A 645 10.32 0.63 21.96
CA LEU A 645 10.86 1.14 20.70
C LEU A 645 11.89 0.14 20.15
N ARG A 646 11.81 -0.18 18.85
CA ARG A 646 12.81 -0.97 18.11
C ARG A 646 13.24 -0.20 16.86
N ARG A 647 14.43 -0.49 16.32
CA ARG A 647 14.84 -0.06 14.98
C ARG A 647 15.25 -1.24 14.11
N PHE A 648 14.97 -1.16 12.82
CA PHE A 648 15.38 -2.14 11.79
C PHE A 648 15.55 -1.46 10.42
N ARG A 649 16.19 -2.15 9.48
CA ARG A 649 16.28 -1.73 8.08
C ARG A 649 16.20 -2.95 7.15
N TYR A 650 16.46 -2.78 5.86
CA TYR A 650 16.30 -3.83 4.86
C TYR A 650 17.56 -4.06 4.00
N LEU A 651 17.65 -5.23 3.36
CA LEU A 651 18.60 -5.50 2.28
C LEU A 651 18.06 -4.99 0.93
N TYR A 652 18.91 -4.36 0.12
CA TYR A 652 18.62 -3.96 -1.26
C TYR A 652 19.26 -4.96 -2.25
N HIS A 653 18.43 -5.71 -2.98
CA HIS A 653 18.86 -6.79 -3.89
C HIS A 653 17.76 -7.20 -4.89
N ALA A 654 18.12 -8.00 -5.89
CA ALA A 654 17.20 -8.50 -6.93
C ALA A 654 16.14 -9.51 -6.44
N ARG A 655 16.34 -10.17 -5.30
CA ARG A 655 15.38 -11.14 -4.74
C ARG A 655 14.09 -10.48 -4.24
N TYR A 656 12.99 -11.23 -4.26
CA TYR A 656 11.64 -10.70 -4.08
C TYR A 656 11.29 -10.39 -2.62
N GLY A 657 11.15 -9.11 -2.29
CA GLY A 657 10.96 -8.61 -0.93
C GLY A 657 12.23 -8.81 -0.09
N SER A 658 12.29 -8.23 1.10
CA SER A 658 13.51 -8.27 1.91
C SER A 658 13.20 -8.59 3.37
N PRO A 659 14.04 -9.38 4.07
CA PRO A 659 13.93 -9.53 5.52
C PRO A 659 14.20 -8.20 6.22
N ARG A 660 13.63 -8.04 7.42
CA ARG A 660 14.13 -7.04 8.37
C ARG A 660 15.53 -7.47 8.80
N VAL A 661 16.47 -6.52 8.82
CA VAL A 661 17.85 -6.72 9.27
C VAL A 661 18.26 -5.62 10.23
N ASP A 662 19.30 -5.91 11.01
CA ASP A 662 19.85 -5.01 12.04
C ASP A 662 18.76 -4.58 13.05
N GLU A 663 17.96 -5.56 13.48
CA GLU A 663 16.84 -5.44 14.42
C GLU A 663 17.31 -5.24 15.87
N THR A 664 17.22 -4.01 16.38
CA THR A 664 17.77 -3.65 17.70
C THR A 664 16.71 -2.94 18.57
N PRO A 665 16.47 -3.37 19.83
CA PRO A 665 15.69 -2.59 20.80
C PRO A 665 16.37 -1.26 21.10
N VAL A 666 15.62 -0.16 21.14
CA VAL A 666 16.14 1.19 21.41
C VAL A 666 15.69 1.63 22.79
N ALA A 667 16.60 1.58 23.76
CA ALA A 667 16.31 1.99 25.14
C ALA A 667 15.97 3.49 25.20
N LEU A 668 14.84 3.82 25.84
CA LEU A 668 14.51 5.21 26.20
C LEU A 668 15.27 5.61 27.47
N VAL A 669 15.89 6.79 27.46
CA VAL A 669 16.58 7.37 28.62
C VAL A 669 15.69 8.30 29.43
N ALA A 670 14.63 8.84 28.82
CA ALA A 670 13.60 9.63 29.48
C ALA A 670 12.29 9.62 28.68
N LEU A 671 11.19 9.82 29.41
CA LEU A 671 9.90 10.25 28.88
C LEU A 671 9.64 11.68 29.39
N ARG A 672 9.06 12.54 28.56
CA ARG A 672 8.54 13.86 28.99
C ARG A 672 7.05 13.96 28.61
N PRO A 673 6.11 13.53 29.47
CA PRO A 673 4.69 13.76 29.23
C PRO A 673 4.34 15.25 29.32
N ALA A 674 3.41 15.71 28.50
CA ALA A 674 2.76 16.99 28.68
C ALA A 674 1.69 16.91 29.78
N ALA A 675 1.47 18.02 30.49
CA ALA A 675 0.54 18.08 31.63
C ALA A 675 -0.93 17.88 31.26
N ASP A 676 -1.27 17.95 29.97
CA ASP A 676 -2.61 17.68 29.42
C ASP A 676 -2.84 16.20 29.05
N GLY A 677 -1.81 15.34 29.14
CA GLY A 677 -1.86 13.94 28.69
C GLY A 677 -1.99 13.76 27.18
N LEU A 678 -2.01 14.84 26.37
CA LEU A 678 -2.22 14.80 24.92
C LEU A 678 -0.91 14.58 24.14
N SER A 679 0.24 14.60 24.79
CA SER A 679 1.54 14.31 24.16
C SER A 679 2.59 13.77 25.13
N VAL A 680 3.59 13.08 24.57
CA VAL A 680 4.79 12.63 25.30
C VAL A 680 6.00 12.72 24.36
N GLU A 681 7.12 13.22 24.88
CA GLU A 681 8.41 13.09 24.19
C GLU A 681 9.10 11.79 24.59
N LEU A 682 9.47 10.98 23.60
CA LEU A 682 10.29 9.79 23.76
C LEU A 682 11.74 10.18 23.47
N ILE A 683 12.63 10.00 24.46
CA ILE A 683 14.05 10.34 24.31
C ILE A 683 14.85 9.03 24.27
N PRO A 684 15.21 8.53 23.07
CA PRO A 684 16.01 7.32 22.95
C PRO A 684 17.49 7.59 23.30
N ARG A 685 18.18 6.55 23.77
CA ARG A 685 19.65 6.56 23.95
C ARG A 685 20.39 6.82 22.63
N GLU A 686 19.82 6.34 21.53
CA GLU A 686 20.39 6.41 20.19
C GLU A 686 19.30 6.79 19.18
N LEU A 687 19.59 7.77 18.33
CA LEU A 687 18.71 8.25 17.27
C LEU A 687 19.50 8.27 15.96
N GLU A 688 19.58 7.10 15.33
CA GLU A 688 20.30 6.85 14.08
C GLU A 688 19.38 6.99 12.86
N PRO A 689 19.76 7.80 11.85
CA PRO A 689 19.09 7.77 10.55
C PRO A 689 19.45 6.51 9.77
N GLY A 690 18.67 6.20 8.74
CA GLY A 690 18.81 4.98 7.93
C GLY A 690 18.10 3.76 8.51
N PHE A 691 17.09 4.00 9.36
CA PHE A 691 16.29 2.96 10.00
C PHE A 691 14.80 3.30 9.97
N VAL A 692 13.97 2.25 9.96
CA VAL A 692 12.56 2.31 10.36
C VAL A 692 12.50 1.98 11.85
N TYR A 693 11.87 2.86 12.62
CA TYR A 693 11.58 2.66 14.03
C TYR A 693 10.19 2.07 14.19
N GLU A 694 10.03 1.07 15.04
CA GLU A 694 8.77 0.43 15.40
C GLU A 694 8.40 0.80 16.83
N LEU A 695 7.14 1.17 17.05
CA LEU A 695 6.58 1.41 18.37
C LEU A 695 5.29 0.60 18.52
N SER A 696 5.24 -0.22 19.58
CA SER A 696 4.10 -1.08 19.90
C SER A 696 3.51 -0.66 21.24
N LEU A 697 2.21 -0.36 21.30
CA LEU A 697 1.52 0.28 22.43
C LEU A 697 0.29 -0.51 22.92
N PRO A 698 0.32 -1.86 23.05
CA PRO A 698 -0.87 -2.67 23.37
C PRO A 698 -1.44 -2.36 24.77
N GLU A 699 -0.61 -1.88 25.69
CA GLU A 699 -0.99 -1.51 27.05
C GLU A 699 -1.29 -0.01 27.24
N LEU A 700 -1.17 0.83 26.22
CA LEU A 700 -1.49 2.26 26.38
C LEU A 700 -3.01 2.47 26.50
N ARG A 701 -3.44 3.35 27.40
CA ARG A 701 -4.84 3.66 27.69
C ARG A 701 -5.08 5.17 27.70
N ALA A 702 -6.30 5.57 27.37
CA ALA A 702 -6.80 6.90 27.65
C ALA A 702 -6.88 7.12 29.17
N ALA A 703 -6.91 8.36 29.64
CA ALA A 703 -7.12 8.69 31.05
C ALA A 703 -8.49 8.19 31.58
N GLU A 704 -9.46 7.97 30.69
CA GLU A 704 -10.75 7.34 30.99
C GLU A 704 -10.71 5.79 30.88
N GLY A 705 -9.53 5.19 30.78
CA GLY A 705 -9.31 3.74 30.70
C GLY A 705 -9.52 3.10 29.32
N GLY A 706 -9.99 3.86 28.32
CA GLY A 706 -10.23 3.37 26.96
C GLY A 706 -8.98 2.80 26.26
N PRO A 707 -9.08 1.69 25.50
CA PRO A 707 -7.96 1.12 24.77
C PRO A 707 -7.57 1.95 23.55
N LEU A 708 -6.29 1.90 23.18
CA LEU A 708 -5.76 2.51 21.95
C LEU A 708 -6.24 1.72 20.73
N ALA A 709 -7.00 2.36 19.83
CA ALA A 709 -7.71 1.69 18.73
C ALA A 709 -6.78 1.06 17.67
N ASN A 710 -5.57 1.60 17.53
CA ASN A 710 -4.52 1.10 16.66
C ASN A 710 -3.18 1.16 17.42
N SER A 711 -2.70 0.00 17.88
CA SER A 711 -1.60 -0.12 18.85
C SER A 711 -0.20 -0.27 18.25
N LEU A 712 -0.02 0.04 16.96
CA LEU A 712 1.24 -0.13 16.25
C LEU A 712 1.53 1.09 15.36
N ALA A 713 2.77 1.56 15.38
CA ALA A 713 3.22 2.62 14.51
C ALA A 713 4.65 2.34 13.98
N TYR A 714 4.97 2.92 12.81
CA TYR A 714 6.34 2.95 12.30
C TYR A 714 6.75 4.36 11.90
N TYR A 715 7.96 4.79 12.29
CA TYR A 715 8.58 6.04 11.85
C TYR A 715 9.77 5.75 10.93
N THR A 716 9.82 6.38 9.76
CA THR A 716 10.93 6.26 8.81
C THR A 716 11.90 7.41 9.02
N LEU A 717 13.11 7.14 9.55
CA LEU A 717 14.10 8.19 9.83
C LEU A 717 15.17 8.23 8.72
N ASN A 718 14.89 8.99 7.65
CA ASN A 718 15.84 9.21 6.55
C ASN A 718 16.94 10.23 6.94
N ARG A 719 16.60 11.27 7.73
CA ARG A 719 17.47 12.39 8.10
C ARG A 719 17.14 12.95 9.49
N ARG A 720 18.16 13.33 10.25
CA ARG A 720 18.05 14.07 11.53
C ARG A 720 17.86 15.58 11.30
N ARG A 721 17.36 16.30 12.30
CA ARG A 721 17.23 17.78 12.26
C ARG A 721 18.58 18.49 12.04
N ASP A 722 19.66 17.92 12.55
CA ASP A 722 21.06 18.34 12.30
C ASP A 722 21.59 18.00 10.89
N GLY A 723 20.77 17.47 9.99
CA GLY A 723 21.11 17.16 8.61
C GLY A 723 21.77 15.80 8.39
N ARG A 724 22.18 15.07 9.43
CA ARG A 724 22.81 13.73 9.28
C ARG A 724 21.83 12.72 8.70
N GLY A 725 22.30 11.90 7.77
CA GLY A 725 21.55 10.84 7.08
C GLY A 725 22.48 9.71 6.60
N THR A 726 21.94 8.73 5.88
CA THR A 726 22.69 7.56 5.37
C THR A 726 22.59 7.39 3.85
N THR A 727 23.64 6.85 3.24
CA THR A 727 23.58 6.30 1.87
C THR A 727 22.55 5.17 1.82
N GLY A 728 21.67 5.18 0.81
CA GLY A 728 20.62 4.17 0.66
C GLY A 728 19.50 4.22 1.70
N GLY A 729 19.44 5.26 2.56
CA GLY A 729 18.38 5.47 3.54
C GLY A 729 18.17 4.27 4.46
N THR A 730 16.93 3.79 4.54
CA THR A 730 16.52 2.59 5.29
C THR A 730 16.90 1.25 4.64
N THR A 731 17.95 1.22 3.82
CA THR A 731 18.45 0.01 3.17
C THR A 731 19.98 -0.07 3.19
N ARG A 732 20.51 -1.29 3.26
CA ARG A 732 21.92 -1.58 3.01
C ARG A 732 22.09 -2.69 1.98
N LEU A 733 23.31 -2.85 1.47
CA LEU A 733 23.71 -4.07 0.78
C LEU A 733 23.87 -5.22 1.80
N ALA A 734 23.79 -6.45 1.29
CA ALA A 734 24.13 -7.64 2.07
C ALA A 734 25.65 -7.78 2.21
N ALA A 735 26.10 -8.26 3.36
CA ALA A 735 27.51 -8.57 3.60
C ALA A 735 27.93 -9.84 2.82
N PRO A 736 29.23 -10.05 2.53
CA PRO A 736 29.70 -11.29 1.92
C PRO A 736 29.32 -12.52 2.77
N GLY A 737 28.57 -13.44 2.19
CA GLY A 737 28.04 -14.64 2.87
C GLY A 737 26.72 -14.43 3.63
N GLU A 738 26.21 -13.20 3.74
CA GLU A 738 24.88 -12.95 4.28
C GLU A 738 23.79 -13.42 3.30
N GLY A 739 22.86 -14.24 3.78
CA GLY A 739 21.81 -14.82 2.95
C GLY A 739 20.77 -13.78 2.53
N THR A 740 20.82 -13.32 1.28
CA THR A 740 19.85 -12.41 0.63
C THR A 740 18.43 -12.98 0.44
N ARG A 741 18.06 -14.03 1.19
CA ARG A 741 16.78 -14.77 1.08
C ARG A 741 15.60 -13.81 1.02
N GLY A 742 14.90 -13.74 -0.12
CA GLY A 742 13.72 -12.89 -0.26
C GLY A 742 12.61 -13.26 0.72
N GLY A 743 11.63 -12.37 0.90
CA GLY A 743 10.53 -12.55 1.86
C GLY A 743 9.63 -13.78 1.63
N ARG A 744 9.72 -14.40 0.44
CA ARG A 744 9.09 -15.70 0.10
C ARG A 744 10.07 -16.88 0.09
N GLU A 745 11.38 -16.64 0.12
CA GLU A 745 12.43 -17.66 -0.03
C GLU A 745 13.00 -18.14 1.31
N SER A 746 12.90 -17.32 2.36
CA SER A 746 13.17 -17.71 3.76
C SER A 746 12.42 -18.98 4.20
N ALA A 747 11.37 -19.33 3.46
CA ALA A 747 10.61 -20.56 3.57
C ALA A 747 11.42 -21.85 3.36
N ALA A 748 12.36 -21.91 2.40
CA ALA A 748 12.94 -23.18 1.94
C ALA A 748 13.79 -23.91 3.02
N ASP A 749 14.23 -23.16 4.03
CA ASP A 749 15.18 -23.56 5.06
C ASP A 749 14.54 -23.93 6.42
N LEU A 750 13.21 -23.78 6.59
CA LEU A 750 12.52 -24.04 7.87
C LEU A 750 12.36 -25.54 8.22
N ARG A 751 13.32 -26.38 7.78
CA ARG A 751 13.37 -27.83 8.05
C ARG A 751 13.85 -28.14 9.47
N ALA A 752 14.55 -27.20 10.11
CA ALA A 752 14.96 -27.30 11.51
C ALA A 752 13.85 -26.74 12.43
N PRO A 753 13.33 -27.51 13.41
CA PRO A 753 12.21 -27.05 14.25
C PRO A 753 12.43 -25.71 14.95
N GLY A 754 13.64 -25.46 15.48
CA GLY A 754 13.97 -24.18 16.11
C GLY A 754 13.92 -22.98 15.15
N ALA A 755 14.30 -23.16 13.88
CA ALA A 755 14.19 -22.12 12.86
C ALA A 755 12.73 -21.85 12.46
N LEU A 756 11.91 -22.90 12.38
CA LEU A 756 10.47 -22.80 12.14
C LEU A 756 9.75 -22.05 13.28
N ILE A 757 10.10 -22.35 14.54
CA ILE A 757 9.58 -21.66 15.72
C ILE A 757 10.03 -20.19 15.77
N ALA A 758 11.30 -19.89 15.47
CA ALA A 758 11.81 -18.51 15.45
C ALA A 758 11.15 -17.66 14.35
N ALA A 759 10.98 -18.22 13.14
CA ALA A 759 10.21 -17.57 12.08
C ALA A 759 8.73 -17.40 12.47
N GLY A 760 8.18 -18.36 13.20
CA GLY A 760 6.82 -18.31 13.76
C GLY A 760 6.63 -17.21 14.80
N ALA A 761 7.62 -16.96 15.65
CA ALA A 761 7.60 -15.90 16.66
C ALA A 761 7.46 -14.52 16.00
N GLU A 762 8.22 -14.28 14.93
CA GLU A 762 8.13 -13.02 14.17
C GLU A 762 6.77 -12.88 13.45
N VAL A 763 6.25 -13.95 12.82
CA VAL A 763 4.90 -13.93 12.25
C VAL A 763 3.83 -13.70 13.32
N TYR A 764 3.96 -14.29 14.51
CA TYR A 764 3.05 -14.04 15.61
C TYR A 764 3.09 -12.57 16.04
N ARG A 765 4.29 -12.03 16.28
CA ARG A 765 4.53 -10.66 16.71
C ARG A 765 4.00 -9.62 15.72
N LEU A 766 4.14 -9.87 14.41
CA LEU A 766 3.72 -8.95 13.35
C LEU A 766 2.22 -9.02 13.00
N TYR A 767 1.58 -10.19 13.11
CA TYR A 767 0.24 -10.42 12.55
C TYR A 767 -0.82 -10.86 13.57
N CYS A 768 -0.42 -11.47 14.69
CA CYS A 768 -1.34 -12.10 15.65
C CYS A 768 -1.36 -11.38 17.00
N ALA A 769 -0.21 -10.92 17.50
CA ALA A 769 -0.02 -10.36 18.83
C ALA A 769 -0.85 -9.09 19.10
N GLY A 770 -1.24 -8.32 18.07
CA GLY A 770 -2.14 -7.17 18.24
C GLY A 770 -3.53 -7.54 18.78
N CYS A 771 -4.00 -8.77 18.53
CA CYS A 771 -5.26 -9.30 19.05
C CYS A 771 -5.06 -10.38 20.12
N HIS A 772 -4.08 -11.27 19.92
CA HIS A 772 -3.80 -12.37 20.86
C HIS A 772 -2.88 -12.00 22.03
N GLN A 773 -2.41 -10.74 22.07
CA GLN A 773 -1.39 -10.20 22.98
C GLN A 773 0.01 -10.85 22.81
N PRO A 774 1.13 -10.16 23.12
CA PRO A 774 2.46 -10.74 22.98
C PRO A 774 2.72 -12.00 23.83
N ASP A 775 1.92 -12.18 24.88
CA ASP A 775 1.97 -13.28 25.86
C ASP A 775 0.93 -14.38 25.63
N GLY A 776 0.09 -14.27 24.60
CA GLY A 776 -0.98 -15.23 24.31
C GLY A 776 -2.25 -15.08 25.16
N ARG A 777 -2.41 -14.04 25.98
CA ARG A 777 -3.61 -13.84 26.84
C ARG A 777 -4.89 -13.45 26.08
N GLY A 778 -4.80 -13.04 24.82
CA GLY A 778 -5.99 -12.70 24.03
C GLY A 778 -6.71 -11.43 24.49
N ILE A 779 -7.97 -11.30 24.09
CA ILE A 779 -8.86 -10.20 24.48
C ILE A 779 -10.19 -10.83 24.95
N PRO A 780 -10.65 -10.59 26.20
CA PRO A 780 -11.89 -11.16 26.71
C PRO A 780 -13.09 -10.97 25.76
N GLY A 781 -13.82 -12.05 25.49
CA GLY A 781 -14.93 -12.10 24.53
C GLY A 781 -14.53 -12.19 23.05
N GLY A 782 -13.38 -11.64 22.67
CA GLY A 782 -12.86 -11.59 21.30
C GLY A 782 -11.82 -12.67 21.00
N ALA A 783 -10.56 -12.24 20.88
CA ALA A 783 -9.44 -13.10 20.50
C ALA A 783 -9.08 -14.11 21.60
N ALA A 784 -8.81 -15.36 21.20
CA ALA A 784 -8.61 -16.47 22.12
C ALA A 784 -7.38 -16.27 23.04
N ASN A 785 -7.61 -16.46 24.34
CA ASN A 785 -6.56 -16.69 25.35
C ASN A 785 -6.04 -18.13 25.21
N PHE A 786 -4.74 -18.28 25.00
CA PHE A 786 -4.08 -19.58 24.84
C PHE A 786 -3.56 -20.17 26.17
N LEU A 787 -3.40 -19.33 27.21
CA LEU A 787 -2.90 -19.73 28.52
C LEU A 787 -4.00 -20.33 29.40
N GLU A 788 -5.14 -19.64 29.49
CA GLU A 788 -6.29 -20.06 30.31
C GLU A 788 -7.13 -21.14 29.62
N ASP A 789 -7.39 -20.99 28.31
CA ASP A 789 -8.12 -21.98 27.52
C ASP A 789 -7.18 -22.73 26.57
N ARG A 790 -6.40 -23.65 27.15
CA ARG A 790 -5.44 -24.47 26.41
C ARG A 790 -6.12 -25.41 25.39
N THR A 791 -7.44 -25.60 25.47
CA THR A 791 -8.22 -26.35 24.45
C THR A 791 -8.21 -25.66 23.08
N ARG A 792 -7.99 -24.34 23.04
CA ARG A 792 -7.89 -23.55 21.81
C ARG A 792 -6.79 -24.08 20.89
N LEU A 793 -5.63 -24.44 21.47
CA LEU A 793 -4.49 -25.01 20.75
C LEU A 793 -4.51 -26.54 20.71
N ALA A 794 -5.26 -27.24 21.58
CA ALA A 794 -5.33 -28.71 21.59
C ALA A 794 -5.93 -29.36 20.31
N LYS A 795 -6.48 -28.56 19.40
CA LYS A 795 -7.04 -29.00 18.11
C LYS A 795 -5.96 -29.56 17.15
N PRO A 796 -6.33 -30.42 16.18
CA PRO A 796 -5.42 -30.85 15.11
C PRO A 796 -4.83 -29.69 14.31
N ASP A 797 -3.56 -29.80 13.89
CA ASP A 797 -2.87 -28.73 13.16
C ASP A 797 -3.56 -28.34 11.86
N ARG A 798 -4.17 -29.29 11.13
CA ARG A 798 -4.95 -28.99 9.91
C ARG A 798 -6.12 -28.02 10.20
N ASP A 799 -6.76 -28.16 11.36
CA ASP A 799 -7.94 -27.39 11.75
C ASP A 799 -7.51 -25.99 12.22
N LEU A 800 -6.33 -25.87 12.84
CA LEU A 800 -5.70 -24.59 13.21
C LEU A 800 -5.13 -23.84 12.01
N LEU A 801 -4.52 -24.53 11.04
CA LEU A 801 -4.07 -23.93 9.78
C LEU A 801 -5.26 -23.41 8.97
N ALA A 802 -6.36 -24.17 8.89
CA ALA A 802 -7.60 -23.72 8.27
C ALA A 802 -8.18 -22.49 8.99
N LEU A 803 -8.16 -22.45 10.33
CA LEU A 803 -8.61 -21.31 11.14
C LEU A 803 -7.73 -20.05 10.93
N ILE A 804 -6.41 -20.21 10.77
CA ILE A 804 -5.50 -19.09 10.45
C ILE A 804 -5.74 -18.61 9.01
N GLU A 805 -5.92 -19.53 8.07
CA GLU A 805 -6.16 -19.24 6.66
C GLU A 805 -7.49 -18.54 6.39
N GLN A 806 -8.58 -19.04 6.99
CA GLN A 806 -9.96 -18.57 6.76
C GLN A 806 -10.40 -17.51 7.79
N GLY A 807 -9.66 -17.35 8.89
CA GLY A 807 -10.05 -16.48 10.00
C GLY A 807 -11.22 -17.05 10.82
N ASN A 808 -11.85 -16.19 11.61
CA ASN A 808 -13.07 -16.51 12.35
C ASN A 808 -13.90 -15.23 12.51
N GLU A 809 -14.81 -14.99 11.57
CA GLU A 809 -15.62 -13.77 11.51
C GLU A 809 -16.49 -13.58 12.75
N ALA A 810 -17.01 -14.68 13.33
CA ALA A 810 -17.79 -14.69 14.56
C ALA A 810 -16.97 -14.38 15.84
N ARG A 811 -15.65 -14.23 15.71
CA ARG A 811 -14.73 -13.77 16.76
C ARG A 811 -13.81 -12.63 16.29
N ALA A 812 -14.17 -11.97 15.18
CA ALA A 812 -13.41 -10.88 14.56
C ALA A 812 -11.93 -11.20 14.23
N MET A 813 -11.57 -12.47 14.07
CA MET A 813 -10.23 -12.88 13.64
C MET A 813 -10.12 -12.77 12.11
N PRO A 814 -9.20 -11.97 11.54
CA PRO A 814 -9.04 -11.84 10.10
C PRO A 814 -8.60 -13.15 9.40
N ALA A 815 -8.93 -13.27 8.11
CA ALA A 815 -8.46 -14.34 7.25
C ALA A 815 -7.03 -14.07 6.78
N PHE A 816 -6.04 -14.84 7.24
CA PHE A 816 -4.65 -14.67 6.84
C PHE A 816 -4.26 -15.45 5.58
N GLY A 817 -5.20 -16.15 4.92
CA GLY A 817 -4.94 -16.94 3.71
C GLY A 817 -4.33 -16.17 2.55
N ALA A 818 -4.72 -14.90 2.40
CA ALA A 818 -4.19 -13.97 1.39
C ALA A 818 -3.00 -13.10 1.87
N ILE A 819 -2.59 -13.26 3.15
CA ILE A 819 -1.59 -12.41 3.83
C ILE A 819 -0.33 -13.19 4.17
N LEU A 820 -0.48 -14.43 4.66
CA LEU A 820 0.59 -15.32 5.06
C LEU A 820 0.68 -16.49 4.07
N SER A 821 1.89 -16.78 3.56
CA SER A 821 2.13 -17.99 2.78
C SER A 821 1.82 -19.26 3.60
N PRO A 822 1.53 -20.42 2.97
CA PRO A 822 1.19 -21.65 3.69
C PRO A 822 2.24 -22.05 4.75
N LEU A 823 3.52 -21.82 4.48
CA LEU A 823 4.58 -22.10 5.45
C LEU A 823 4.70 -21.03 6.55
N GLN A 824 4.40 -19.75 6.30
CA GLN A 824 4.28 -18.77 7.39
C GLN A 824 3.12 -19.14 8.34
N ARG A 825 2.03 -19.71 7.82
CA ARG A 825 0.94 -20.27 8.65
C ARG A 825 1.40 -21.50 9.46
N GLN A 826 2.24 -22.37 8.89
CA GLN A 826 2.88 -23.48 9.63
C GLN A 826 3.90 -23.00 10.67
N ALA A 827 4.70 -21.98 10.35
CA ALA A 827 5.68 -21.39 11.27
C ALA A 827 4.99 -20.77 12.49
N VAL A 828 3.99 -19.90 12.28
CA VAL A 828 3.26 -19.28 13.40
C VAL A 828 2.54 -20.32 14.25
N LEU A 829 2.02 -21.40 13.65
CA LEU A 829 1.45 -22.52 14.40
C LEU A 829 2.50 -23.27 15.24
N ALA A 830 3.70 -23.53 14.69
CA ALA A 830 4.80 -24.13 15.44
C ALA A 830 5.25 -23.24 16.62
N TYR A 831 5.23 -21.91 16.45
CA TYR A 831 5.44 -20.98 17.56
C TYR A 831 4.31 -21.02 18.60
N LEU A 832 3.04 -20.95 18.18
CA LEU A 832 1.88 -21.06 19.09
C LEU A 832 1.95 -22.35 19.93
N ARG A 833 2.30 -23.47 19.30
CA ARG A 833 2.59 -24.76 19.96
C ARG A 833 3.70 -24.63 20.99
N SER A 834 4.84 -24.06 20.61
CA SER A 834 6.04 -23.99 21.46
C SER A 834 5.97 -22.94 22.58
N ALA A 835 5.19 -21.87 22.42
CA ALA A 835 5.13 -20.75 23.36
C ALA A 835 3.93 -20.84 24.32
N PHE A 836 2.78 -21.31 23.84
CA PHE A 836 1.51 -21.27 24.59
C PHE A 836 0.80 -22.63 24.68
N GLY A 837 1.25 -23.64 23.92
CA GLY A 837 0.71 -24.98 23.99
C GLY A 837 0.86 -25.62 25.39
N ALA A 838 0.10 -26.67 25.65
CA ALA A 838 0.53 -27.68 26.60
C ALA A 838 1.60 -28.58 25.92
N PRO A 839 2.49 -29.25 26.69
CA PRO A 839 3.19 -30.41 26.14
C PRO A 839 2.17 -31.41 25.61
N ALA A 840 2.52 -32.14 24.55
CA ALA A 840 1.67 -33.20 24.03
C ALA A 840 1.51 -34.32 25.10
N PRO A 841 0.31 -34.91 25.25
CA PRO A 841 0.09 -36.08 26.10
C PRO A 841 0.71 -37.34 25.49
#